data_AF-A0A2E5EIG6-F1
#
_entry.id   AF-A0A2E5EIG6-F1
#
_cell.length_a   1.000
_cell.length_b   1.000
_cell.length_c   1.000
_cell.angle_alpha   90.00
_cell.angle_beta   90.00
_cell.angle_gamma   90.00
#
_symmetry.space_group_name_H-M   'P 1'
#
loop_
_entity.id
_entity.type
_entity.pdbx_description
1 polymer ?
#
loop_
_entity_poly.entity_id
_entity_poly.type
_entity_poly.pdbx_seq_one_letter_code
_entity_poly.pdbx_strand_id
1 'polypeptide(L)'
;MPPLLDAHRSIGQNARMIFRILFVAMILASGSGATYAKSPRPNILYFYVDDWGWGAIGPNGQAERKAKGLPYVSTPNLDRLAAEGVNFTRSYGCTVCSPARSSQQSGFHQGHTFADRNDPDNAKKAMRADDILMGDALSKAGYTTGYWGKWGYGGTKSQPDPEIVNVQTLPTSHGYQFVVAELHHVRAHTFYQPTLWNAPAKRGSVGGLELKLNSVAAYRNQSRYPNQPALQNQPDYPKTAYCDDVYAFAALDFVRENAIKYNKTGKPFFGLLGVQVPHAPFHEIEELPEWDRAYRKLGFFNNLNKQSRQWAAMVTRLDAHFGNILAALEDPNGDGDKTDSVADNTLVIFQSDNGGPQHAARNEFRANGGLRASKGSIYEGGIRIPTIMRWPAKITKNSKLRAGSSNDKVIDVTDLLPTFCELAGVDAPLGVDGVSLAPTLTGEGSQRHREFLIHEARRSASVIRGNHKLVHTPKRLELYDLEKDHAEENNIADEHPVLVKELEAILIAERAIEPKGFATTYHRWTGKGSGRSTSDSGNWSDYVYENAGLTYMTADSSPSDSWIASIRNTRNDASSVFCQGELNLLALELRGRGLVVGKDGELTARNEIRISREGYIELNGGSINTARWLNIAPYASLRGFGTVRGSVFNSGSIDLQNELTVSSDYRQENGELWVTWGSRIEVGGEAQLHGKVYVHAADGKLKQGDSFELLRAKRVAGRFELPGGIEANGYDLTYSTTNVLVTLR
;
A
#
# COMPACT_ATOMS: atom_id res chain seq x y z
N MET A 1 16.79 53.80 78.42
CA MET A 1 18.20 53.75 77.98
C MET A 1 18.83 52.49 78.57
N PRO A 2 19.72 51.77 77.88
CA PRO A 2 19.60 51.10 76.57
C PRO A 2 19.94 49.57 76.78
N PRO A 3 20.29 48.72 75.77
CA PRO A 3 19.67 47.38 75.59
C PRO A 3 20.67 46.20 75.41
N LEU A 4 20.14 45.02 75.02
CA LEU A 4 20.66 44.01 74.05
C LEU A 4 20.92 42.56 74.54
N LEU A 5 20.21 41.63 73.85
CA LEU A 5 20.54 40.26 73.36
C LEU A 5 20.94 39.20 74.42
N ASP A 6 20.52 37.92 74.37
CA ASP A 6 20.26 37.03 73.24
C ASP A 6 19.47 35.75 73.65
N ALA A 7 18.94 35.04 72.63
CA ALA A 7 18.55 33.62 72.55
C ALA A 7 17.35 33.03 73.37
N HIS A 8 16.28 32.59 72.67
CA HIS A 8 16.07 31.15 72.36
C HIS A 8 14.78 30.84 71.55
N ARG A 9 15.01 30.21 70.39
CA ARG A 9 14.28 29.11 69.69
C ARG A 9 12.76 28.94 69.89
N SER A 10 12.03 29.09 68.77
CA SER A 10 10.68 28.56 68.57
C SER A 10 10.56 27.88 67.19
N ILE A 11 10.40 26.55 67.22
CA ILE A 11 9.43 25.73 66.47
C ILE A 11 8.85 26.40 65.21
N GLY A 12 9.57 26.31 64.08
CA GLY A 12 9.14 26.94 62.84
C GLY A 12 9.66 26.30 61.55
N GLN A 13 10.07 25.03 61.57
CA GLN A 13 10.62 24.37 60.38
C GLN A 13 9.91 23.09 59.91
N ASN A 14 9.03 22.48 60.72
CA ASN A 14 8.38 21.22 60.32
C ASN A 14 7.06 21.38 59.55
N ALA A 15 6.46 22.56 59.51
CA ALA A 15 5.19 22.79 58.80
C ALA A 15 5.36 23.19 57.31
N ARG A 16 6.56 23.66 56.91
CA ARG A 16 6.83 24.08 55.51
C ARG A 16 7.40 22.98 54.61
N MET A 17 7.84 21.85 55.19
CA MET A 17 8.36 20.71 54.42
C MET A 17 7.24 19.75 53.97
N ILE A 18 6.18 19.60 54.77
CA ILE A 18 5.04 18.71 54.46
C ILE A 18 4.15 19.31 53.34
N PHE A 19 4.01 20.64 53.27
CA PHE A 19 3.22 21.30 52.22
C PHE A 19 3.93 21.35 50.85
N ARG A 20 5.26 21.22 50.80
CA ARG A 20 6.00 21.11 49.53
C ARG A 20 6.09 19.68 48.99
N ILE A 21 6.03 18.67 49.85
CA ILE A 21 6.01 17.26 49.42
C ILE A 21 4.64 16.85 48.89
N LEU A 22 3.53 17.41 49.42
CA LEU A 22 2.18 17.14 48.90
C LEU A 22 1.85 17.87 47.59
N PHE A 23 2.45 19.03 47.31
CA PHE A 23 2.24 19.74 46.04
C PHE A 23 3.08 19.19 44.87
N VAL A 24 4.25 18.59 45.16
CA VAL A 24 5.06 17.87 44.17
C VAL A 24 4.47 16.48 43.86
N ALA A 25 3.81 15.83 44.84
CA ALA A 25 3.10 14.57 44.61
C ALA A 25 1.82 14.72 43.76
N MET A 26 1.12 15.86 43.81
CA MET A 26 -0.06 16.11 42.96
C MET A 26 0.29 16.48 41.50
N ILE A 27 1.48 17.02 41.24
CA ILE A 27 1.95 17.26 39.87
C ILE A 27 2.49 15.98 39.22
N LEU A 28 2.94 15.00 40.01
CA LEU A 28 3.40 13.70 39.50
C LEU A 28 2.29 12.65 39.30
N ALA A 29 1.07 12.91 39.77
CA ALA A 29 -0.08 12.01 39.56
C ALA A 29 -1.04 12.46 38.43
N SER A 30 -0.73 13.57 37.74
CA SER A 30 -1.55 14.10 36.63
C SER A 30 -0.96 13.81 35.24
N GLY A 31 -0.01 12.86 35.16
CA GLY A 31 0.72 12.50 33.96
C GLY A 31 0.61 11.00 33.64
N SER A 32 -0.59 10.43 33.78
CA SER A 32 -0.91 9.10 33.23
C SER A 32 -2.00 9.21 32.17
N GLY A 33 -1.88 10.22 31.30
CA GLY A 33 -2.34 9.99 29.94
C GLY A 33 -1.41 8.93 29.39
N ALA A 34 -1.90 7.71 29.21
CA ALA A 34 -1.20 6.73 28.41
C ALA A 34 -1.04 7.36 27.02
N THR A 35 0.07 8.05 26.81
CA THR A 35 0.61 8.25 25.47
C THR A 35 0.90 6.85 25.02
N TYR A 36 -0.02 6.27 24.24
CA TYR A 36 0.32 5.18 23.35
C TYR A 36 1.54 5.68 22.60
N ALA A 37 2.73 5.23 22.99
CA ALA A 37 3.94 5.48 22.25
C ALA A 37 3.66 4.85 20.89
N LYS A 38 3.33 5.70 19.90
CA LYS A 38 3.06 5.27 18.53
C LYS A 38 4.28 4.42 18.15
N SER A 39 4.06 3.13 17.90
CA SER A 39 5.14 2.19 17.56
C SER A 39 6.10 2.88 16.58
N PRO A 40 7.42 2.82 16.81
CA PRO A 40 8.38 3.55 15.98
C PRO A 40 8.19 3.14 14.51
N ARG A 41 8.02 4.15 13.65
CA ARG A 41 7.80 3.94 12.21
C ARG A 41 8.94 3.08 11.64
N PRO A 42 8.64 2.00 10.90
CA PRO A 42 9.67 1.09 10.42
C PRO A 42 10.49 1.71 9.28
N ASN A 43 11.72 1.22 9.10
CA ASN A 43 12.36 1.32 7.79
C ASN A 43 11.67 0.35 6.83
N ILE A 44 11.66 0.66 5.54
CA ILE A 44 11.02 -0.17 4.52
C ILE A 44 12.04 -0.46 3.41
N LEU A 45 12.25 -1.73 3.11
CA LEU A 45 13.08 -2.18 2.00
C LEU A 45 12.27 -3.11 1.10
N TYR A 46 12.14 -2.74 -0.16
CA TYR A 46 11.34 -3.48 -1.13
C TYR A 46 12.21 -3.97 -2.29
N PHE A 47 12.41 -5.29 -2.35
CA PHE A 47 13.02 -6.00 -3.48
C PHE A 47 11.93 -6.39 -4.49
N TYR A 48 12.02 -5.85 -5.70
CA TYR A 48 11.03 -6.02 -6.75
C TYR A 48 11.68 -6.44 -8.06
N VAL A 49 11.29 -7.61 -8.58
CA VAL A 49 11.99 -8.31 -9.68
C VAL A 49 11.10 -8.44 -10.93
N ASP A 50 11.71 -8.72 -12.09
CA ASP A 50 11.02 -8.78 -13.40
C ASP A 50 11.00 -10.22 -13.94
N ASP A 51 9.82 -10.82 -14.14
CA ASP A 51 9.62 -12.19 -14.68
C ASP A 51 10.01 -13.35 -13.76
N TRP A 52 9.93 -13.16 -12.45
CA TRP A 52 10.25 -14.21 -11.49
C TRP A 52 9.00 -15.01 -11.09
N GLY A 53 8.86 -16.21 -11.64
CA GLY A 53 7.68 -17.04 -11.46
C GLY A 53 7.41 -17.49 -10.02
N TRP A 54 6.14 -17.74 -9.70
CA TRP A 54 5.69 -18.13 -8.36
C TRP A 54 6.46 -19.31 -7.77
N GLY A 55 6.75 -20.34 -8.57
CA GLY A 55 7.43 -21.56 -8.13
C GLY A 55 8.94 -21.48 -8.08
N ALA A 56 9.54 -20.31 -8.36
CA ALA A 56 10.98 -20.14 -8.48
C ALA A 56 11.68 -19.66 -7.20
N ILE A 57 11.04 -19.79 -6.05
CA ILE A 57 11.63 -19.58 -4.72
C ILE A 57 11.54 -20.86 -3.88
N GLY A 58 12.40 -20.99 -2.88
CA GLY A 58 12.43 -22.13 -1.94
C GLY A 58 11.06 -22.61 -1.47
N PRO A 59 10.27 -21.77 -0.77
CA PRO A 59 9.01 -22.20 -0.15
C PRO A 59 7.90 -22.53 -1.15
N ASN A 60 8.02 -22.14 -2.43
CA ASN A 60 7.02 -22.40 -3.47
C ASN A 60 7.41 -23.55 -4.41
N GLY A 61 8.39 -24.36 -4.01
CA GLY A 61 8.70 -25.64 -4.65
C GLY A 61 10.19 -25.91 -4.85
N GLN A 62 11.06 -24.88 -4.88
CA GLN A 62 12.50 -25.12 -5.12
C GLN A 62 13.16 -25.91 -3.99
N ALA A 63 12.75 -25.71 -2.74
CA ALA A 63 13.27 -26.47 -1.60
C ALA A 63 12.91 -27.96 -1.70
N GLU A 64 11.66 -28.27 -2.08
CA GLU A 64 11.20 -29.65 -2.30
C GLU A 64 11.97 -30.30 -3.46
N ARG A 65 12.17 -29.59 -4.56
CA ARG A 65 12.92 -30.08 -5.73
C ARG A 65 14.37 -30.40 -5.36
N LYS A 66 15.03 -29.50 -4.63
CA LYS A 66 16.39 -29.71 -4.12
C LYS A 66 16.47 -30.95 -3.23
N ALA A 67 15.52 -31.13 -2.31
CA ALA A 67 15.47 -32.30 -1.43
C ALA A 67 15.28 -33.62 -2.20
N LYS A 68 14.57 -33.58 -3.33
CA LYS A 68 14.36 -34.73 -4.23
C LYS A 68 15.49 -34.96 -5.24
N GLY A 69 16.55 -34.15 -5.21
CA GLY A 69 17.64 -34.22 -6.20
C GLY A 69 17.23 -33.83 -7.62
N LEU A 70 16.08 -33.16 -7.79
CA LEU A 70 15.62 -32.65 -9.07
C LEU A 70 16.32 -31.33 -9.42
N PRO A 71 16.37 -30.92 -10.70
CA PRO A 71 16.89 -29.61 -11.06
C PRO A 71 16.16 -28.49 -10.31
N TYR A 72 16.92 -27.62 -9.66
CA TYR A 72 16.41 -26.54 -8.84
C TYR A 72 17.21 -25.25 -9.08
N VAL A 73 16.61 -24.13 -8.69
CA VAL A 73 17.21 -22.80 -8.71
C VAL A 73 17.61 -22.43 -7.29
N SER A 74 18.84 -21.95 -7.11
CA SER A 74 19.40 -21.66 -5.79
C SER A 74 19.13 -20.23 -5.35
N THR A 75 18.39 -20.06 -4.26
CA THR A 75 18.04 -18.75 -3.67
C THR A 75 18.22 -18.74 -2.13
N PRO A 76 19.42 -19.05 -1.62
CA PRO A 76 19.61 -19.25 -0.17
C PRO A 76 19.27 -18.01 0.67
N ASN A 77 19.38 -16.79 0.15
CA ASN A 77 19.05 -15.59 0.91
C ASN A 77 17.55 -15.33 0.97
N LEU A 78 16.81 -15.60 -0.11
CA LEU A 78 15.35 -15.61 -0.07
C LEU A 78 14.80 -16.77 0.78
N ASP A 79 15.46 -17.93 0.76
CA ASP A 79 15.10 -19.06 1.64
C ASP A 79 15.24 -18.64 3.11
N ARG A 80 16.33 -17.93 3.46
CA ARG A 80 16.51 -17.34 4.79
C ARG A 80 15.47 -16.27 5.10
N LEU A 81 15.19 -15.36 4.15
CA LEU A 81 14.16 -14.33 4.30
C LEU A 81 12.79 -14.94 4.61
N ALA A 82 12.43 -16.04 3.94
CA ALA A 82 11.19 -16.79 4.19
C ALA A 82 11.20 -17.50 5.56
N ALA A 83 12.33 -18.09 5.96
CA ALA A 83 12.48 -18.75 7.25
C ALA A 83 12.37 -17.77 8.44
N GLU A 84 12.83 -16.53 8.25
CA GLU A 84 12.75 -15.44 9.24
C GLU A 84 11.46 -14.61 9.11
N GLY A 85 10.70 -14.78 8.04
CA GLY A 85 9.52 -14.00 7.68
C GLY A 85 8.29 -14.86 7.42
N VAL A 86 7.43 -14.42 6.52
CA VAL A 86 6.24 -15.17 6.07
C VAL A 86 6.20 -15.19 4.55
N ASN A 87 5.90 -16.36 3.99
CA ASN A 87 5.64 -16.53 2.56
C ASN A 87 4.14 -16.40 2.28
N PHE A 88 3.76 -15.56 1.32
CA PHE A 88 2.36 -15.43 0.90
C PHE A 88 2.12 -16.19 -0.38
N THR A 89 1.32 -17.24 -0.27
CA THR A 89 1.08 -18.18 -1.37
C THR A 89 0.08 -17.66 -2.38
N ARG A 90 -0.82 -16.74 -2.02
CA ARG A 90 -1.83 -16.11 -2.89
C ARG A 90 -1.55 -14.62 -3.09
N SER A 91 -0.36 -14.29 -3.59
CA SER A 91 0.00 -12.93 -3.95
C SER A 91 -0.05 -12.72 -5.47
N TYR A 92 -0.57 -11.57 -5.91
CA TYR A 92 -0.81 -11.25 -7.31
C TYR A 92 -0.10 -9.94 -7.72
N GLY A 93 0.40 -9.93 -8.95
CA GLY A 93 0.91 -8.78 -9.67
C GLY A 93 0.09 -8.55 -10.93
N CYS A 94 0.67 -7.92 -11.94
CA CYS A 94 -0.01 -7.77 -13.24
C CYS A 94 0.50 -8.81 -14.23
N THR A 95 0.04 -8.72 -15.48
CA THR A 95 0.37 -9.69 -16.53
C THR A 95 1.69 -9.35 -17.24
N VAL A 96 2.11 -8.08 -17.20
CA VAL A 96 3.36 -7.57 -17.79
C VAL A 96 3.92 -6.38 -16.98
N CYS A 97 5.21 -6.07 -17.21
CA CYS A 97 6.01 -5.22 -16.33
C CYS A 97 5.61 -3.74 -16.23
N SER A 98 5.14 -3.08 -17.29
CA SER A 98 4.72 -1.67 -17.23
C SER A 98 3.43 -1.44 -16.41
N PRO A 99 2.34 -2.20 -16.57
CA PRO A 99 1.20 -2.10 -15.65
C PRO A 99 1.56 -2.56 -14.24
N ALA A 100 2.34 -3.62 -14.08
CA ALA A 100 2.76 -4.09 -12.76
C ALA A 100 3.47 -3.00 -11.96
N ARG A 101 4.45 -2.32 -12.56
CA ARG A 101 5.18 -1.21 -11.92
C ARG A 101 4.29 0.02 -11.72
N SER A 102 3.29 0.23 -12.58
CA SER A 102 2.37 1.36 -12.44
C SER A 102 1.46 1.16 -11.23
N SER A 103 0.83 -0.02 -11.16
CA SER A 103 0.01 -0.46 -10.03
C SER A 103 0.78 -0.55 -8.72
N GLN A 104 2.03 -1.02 -8.79
CA GLN A 104 2.95 -1.03 -7.65
C GLN A 104 3.18 0.37 -7.11
N GLN A 105 3.45 1.36 -7.96
CA GLN A 105 3.73 2.71 -7.48
C GLN A 105 2.49 3.45 -6.99
N SER A 106 1.35 3.30 -7.67
CA SER A 106 0.15 4.13 -7.48
C SER A 106 -0.92 3.52 -6.58
N GLY A 107 -0.85 2.21 -6.31
CA GLY A 107 -1.89 1.50 -5.55
C GLY A 107 -3.20 1.31 -6.33
N PHE A 108 -3.24 1.65 -7.61
CA PHE A 108 -4.38 1.41 -8.50
C PHE A 108 -4.16 0.13 -9.33
N HIS A 109 -5.21 -0.64 -9.60
CA HIS A 109 -5.11 -1.74 -10.57
C HIS A 109 -5.10 -1.21 -12.01
N GLN A 110 -4.96 -2.13 -12.98
CA GLN A 110 -4.74 -1.78 -14.39
C GLN A 110 -5.85 -0.89 -14.96
N GLY A 111 -7.11 -1.19 -14.67
CA GLY A 111 -8.27 -0.38 -15.12
C GLY A 111 -8.33 1.06 -14.59
N HIS A 112 -7.50 1.42 -13.61
CA HIS A 112 -7.44 2.76 -13.03
C HIS A 112 -6.12 3.50 -13.27
N THR A 113 -5.12 2.85 -13.89
CA THR A 113 -3.81 3.46 -14.18
C THR A 113 -3.64 3.77 -15.65
N PHE A 114 -2.96 4.87 -15.95
CA PHE A 114 -2.67 5.28 -17.33
C PHE A 114 -1.75 4.29 -18.08
N ALA A 115 -0.85 3.61 -17.37
CA ALA A 115 0.10 2.66 -17.94
C ALA A 115 -0.40 1.20 -17.83
N ASP A 116 -1.59 0.94 -18.37
CA ASP A 116 -2.28 -0.36 -18.39
C ASP A 116 -1.61 -1.48 -19.25
N ARG A 117 -0.56 -1.15 -20.03
CA ARG A 117 0.18 -2.08 -20.90
C ARG A 117 1.64 -1.67 -21.09
N ASN A 118 2.43 -2.59 -21.65
CA ASN A 118 3.75 -2.25 -22.18
C ASN A 118 3.60 -1.40 -23.45
N ASP A 119 3.79 -0.09 -23.29
CA ASP A 119 3.83 0.91 -24.35
C ASP A 119 5.11 1.72 -24.19
N PRO A 120 6.07 1.68 -25.14
CA PRO A 120 7.29 2.48 -25.08
C PRO A 120 7.03 3.99 -24.98
N ASP A 121 5.92 4.49 -25.52
CA ASP A 121 5.56 5.90 -25.42
C ASP A 121 5.09 6.29 -24.01
N ASN A 122 4.91 5.33 -23.08
CA ASN A 122 4.73 5.64 -21.67
C ASN A 122 5.87 6.49 -21.11
N ALA A 123 7.08 6.41 -21.67
CA ALA A 123 8.20 7.29 -21.30
C ALA A 123 7.92 8.80 -21.50
N LYS A 124 6.92 9.12 -22.33
CA LYS A 124 6.44 10.48 -22.52
C LYS A 124 5.34 10.79 -21.51
N LYS A 125 4.37 9.90 -21.31
CA LYS A 125 3.02 10.22 -20.78
C LYS A 125 2.62 9.53 -19.46
N ALA A 126 3.45 8.67 -18.91
CA ALA A 126 3.26 8.11 -17.58
C ALA A 126 4.60 8.25 -16.85
N MET A 127 4.68 8.34 -15.53
CA MET A 127 3.57 8.53 -14.59
C MET A 127 3.12 10.00 -14.61
N ARG A 128 1.85 10.29 -14.28
CA ARG A 128 1.31 11.66 -14.34
C ARG A 128 1.66 12.40 -13.06
N ALA A 129 1.76 13.74 -13.14
CA ALA A 129 2.01 14.55 -11.95
C ALA A 129 0.92 14.44 -10.87
N ASP A 130 -0.30 14.08 -11.25
CA ASP A 130 -1.41 13.86 -10.31
C ASP A 130 -1.37 12.47 -9.64
N ASP A 131 -0.63 11.52 -10.20
CA ASP A 131 -0.49 10.18 -9.62
C ASP A 131 0.43 10.27 -8.39
N ILE A 132 -0.14 10.15 -7.18
CA ILE A 132 0.66 10.11 -5.94
C ILE A 132 1.28 8.73 -5.79
N LEU A 133 2.60 8.65 -5.90
CA LEU A 133 3.32 7.37 -5.86
C LEU A 133 3.92 7.07 -4.47
N MET A 134 4.47 5.88 -4.30
CA MET A 134 5.15 5.45 -3.05
C MET A 134 6.22 6.43 -2.58
N GLY A 135 7.06 6.93 -3.50
CA GLY A 135 8.10 7.89 -3.17
C GLY A 135 7.53 9.23 -2.69
N ASP A 136 6.46 9.73 -3.32
CA ASP A 136 5.76 10.95 -2.91
C ASP A 136 5.20 10.82 -1.50
N ALA A 137 4.46 9.73 -1.24
CA ALA A 137 3.82 9.50 0.05
C ALA A 137 4.85 9.39 1.19
N LEU A 138 5.90 8.60 0.99
CA LEU A 138 6.89 8.34 2.04
C LEU A 138 7.86 9.50 2.25
N SER A 139 8.30 10.19 1.18
CA SER A 139 9.12 11.39 1.32
C SER A 139 8.37 12.50 2.04
N LYS A 140 7.08 12.71 1.73
CA LYS A 140 6.20 13.64 2.45
C LYS A 140 5.98 13.24 3.91
N ALA A 141 5.96 11.94 4.21
CA ALA A 141 5.96 11.43 5.57
C ALA A 141 7.32 11.60 6.30
N GLY A 142 8.35 12.13 5.63
CA GLY A 142 9.65 12.41 6.21
C GLY A 142 10.66 11.25 6.11
N TYR A 143 10.40 10.25 5.27
CA TYR A 143 11.38 9.20 4.98
C TYR A 143 12.50 9.74 4.08
N THR A 144 13.71 9.19 4.24
CA THR A 144 14.70 9.26 3.16
C THR A 144 14.35 8.18 2.12
N THR A 145 14.28 8.52 0.84
CA THR A 145 13.73 7.63 -0.21
C THR A 145 14.77 7.32 -1.29
N GLY A 146 14.86 6.06 -1.71
CA GLY A 146 15.78 5.61 -2.76
C GLY A 146 15.14 4.63 -3.76
N TYR A 147 15.57 4.70 -5.01
CA TYR A 147 15.11 3.86 -6.12
C TYR A 147 16.28 3.36 -6.97
N TRP A 148 16.35 2.05 -7.22
CA TRP A 148 17.38 1.47 -8.08
C TRP A 148 16.81 0.45 -9.06
N GLY A 149 17.15 0.57 -10.34
CA GLY A 149 16.73 -0.38 -11.37
C GLY A 149 15.85 0.20 -12.49
N LYS A 150 14.93 -0.63 -12.99
CA LYS A 150 14.06 -0.36 -14.14
C LYS A 150 12.86 0.50 -13.74
N TRP A 151 12.87 1.77 -14.10
CA TRP A 151 11.70 2.64 -13.93
C TRP A 151 10.65 2.37 -15.02
N GLY A 152 11.03 2.59 -16.29
CA GLY A 152 10.19 2.26 -17.45
C GLY A 152 9.33 3.40 -18.00
N TYR A 153 9.34 4.58 -17.37
CA TYR A 153 8.48 5.70 -17.72
C TYR A 153 9.19 7.04 -17.98
N GLY A 154 10.47 7.04 -18.33
CA GLY A 154 11.15 8.29 -18.72
C GLY A 154 12.26 8.07 -19.74
N GLY A 155 12.89 9.17 -20.14
CA GLY A 155 14.02 9.12 -21.08
C GLY A 155 13.64 8.76 -22.52
N THR A 156 14.56 8.89 -23.46
CA THR A 156 14.43 8.32 -24.81
C THR A 156 14.96 6.89 -24.84
N LYS A 157 14.61 6.14 -25.90
CA LYS A 157 15.13 4.77 -26.12
C LYS A 157 16.59 4.72 -26.60
N SER A 158 17.24 5.86 -26.80
CA SER A 158 18.63 5.94 -27.29
C SER A 158 19.56 5.26 -26.29
N GLN A 159 20.32 4.25 -26.74
CA GLN A 159 21.32 3.60 -25.89
C GLN A 159 22.53 4.48 -25.57
N PRO A 160 23.21 5.10 -26.55
CA PRO A 160 24.41 5.89 -26.27
C PRO A 160 24.08 7.18 -25.53
N ASP A 161 23.03 7.87 -25.98
CA ASP A 161 22.71 9.23 -25.55
C ASP A 161 21.19 9.36 -25.27
N PRO A 162 20.70 8.80 -24.15
CA PRO A 162 19.31 8.98 -23.73
C PRO A 162 19.06 10.41 -23.26
N GLU A 163 17.88 10.95 -23.57
CA GLU A 163 17.48 12.31 -23.19
C GLU A 163 16.19 12.29 -22.38
N ILE A 164 16.04 13.18 -21.40
CA ILE A 164 14.80 13.31 -20.65
C ILE A 164 13.72 13.92 -21.54
N VAL A 165 12.64 13.17 -21.77
CA VAL A 165 11.52 13.61 -22.62
C VAL A 165 10.44 14.36 -21.83
N ASN A 166 10.18 13.92 -20.59
CA ASN A 166 9.24 14.55 -19.69
C ASN A 166 9.80 14.50 -18.26
N VAL A 167 9.86 15.64 -17.58
CA VAL A 167 10.31 15.72 -16.20
C VAL A 167 9.26 15.19 -15.22
N GLN A 168 7.98 15.28 -15.53
CA GLN A 168 6.90 14.88 -14.62
C GLN A 168 6.93 13.39 -14.32
N THR A 169 7.42 12.57 -15.25
CA THR A 169 7.38 11.12 -15.14
C THR A 169 8.52 10.51 -14.33
N LEU A 170 9.50 11.33 -13.93
CA LEU A 170 10.76 10.86 -13.39
C LEU A 170 10.59 10.38 -11.95
N PRO A 171 11.39 9.40 -11.48
CA PRO A 171 11.38 9.00 -10.08
C PRO A 171 11.68 10.17 -9.13
N THR A 172 12.55 11.10 -9.53
CA THR A 172 12.87 12.33 -8.77
C THR A 172 11.70 13.32 -8.67
N SER A 173 10.77 13.28 -9.62
CA SER A 173 9.51 14.04 -9.57
C SER A 173 8.47 13.37 -8.68
N HIS A 174 8.67 12.08 -8.39
CA HIS A 174 7.80 11.25 -7.55
C HIS A 174 8.44 10.90 -6.20
N GLY A 175 9.13 11.88 -5.61
CA GLY A 175 9.60 11.81 -4.23
C GLY A 175 10.81 10.91 -3.97
N TYR A 176 11.45 10.30 -4.98
CA TYR A 176 12.69 9.54 -4.79
C TYR A 176 13.92 10.46 -4.79
N GLN A 177 14.68 10.47 -3.69
CA GLN A 177 15.81 11.39 -3.47
C GLN A 177 17.14 10.82 -3.98
N PHE A 178 17.30 9.49 -3.90
CA PHE A 178 18.48 8.77 -4.37
C PHE A 178 18.06 7.83 -5.48
N VAL A 179 18.66 7.96 -6.66
CA VAL A 179 18.27 7.18 -7.84
C VAL A 179 19.51 6.64 -8.53
N VAL A 180 19.51 5.36 -8.90
CA VAL A 180 20.34 4.81 -9.99
C VAL A 180 19.46 3.94 -10.86
N ALA A 181 19.07 4.42 -12.03
CA ALA A 181 17.99 3.80 -12.78
C ALA A 181 18.17 3.81 -14.29
N GLU A 182 17.50 2.84 -14.92
CA GLU A 182 17.12 2.90 -16.32
C GLU A 182 15.71 3.46 -16.44
N LEU A 183 15.58 4.62 -17.08
CA LEU A 183 14.31 5.33 -17.17
C LEU A 183 13.39 4.73 -18.24
N HIS A 184 13.94 4.29 -19.36
CA HIS A 184 13.15 3.92 -20.53
C HIS A 184 12.89 2.41 -20.58
N HIS A 185 11.62 2.04 -20.81
CA HIS A 185 11.18 0.63 -20.80
C HIS A 185 12.01 -0.29 -21.70
N VAL A 186 12.37 0.18 -22.90
CA VAL A 186 13.18 -0.60 -23.87
C VAL A 186 14.66 -0.66 -23.49
N ARG A 187 15.25 0.42 -22.92
CA ARG A 187 16.67 0.41 -22.51
C ARG A 187 16.88 -0.55 -21.34
N ALA A 188 15.91 -0.60 -20.43
CA ALA A 188 15.89 -1.52 -19.29
C ALA A 188 15.74 -3.01 -19.66
N HIS A 189 15.76 -3.37 -20.96
CA HIS A 189 15.82 -4.77 -21.43
C HIS A 189 17.21 -5.19 -21.89
N THR A 190 18.27 -4.43 -21.59
CA THR A 190 19.66 -4.90 -21.72
C THR A 190 20.41 -4.60 -20.43
N PHE A 191 21.39 -5.42 -20.09
CA PHE A 191 22.11 -5.36 -18.82
C PHE A 191 23.46 -4.64 -18.91
N TYR A 192 23.88 -4.23 -20.11
CA TYR A 192 25.10 -3.45 -20.35
C TYR A 192 24.80 -2.08 -20.98
N GLN A 193 24.16 -1.20 -20.21
CA GLN A 193 23.95 0.19 -20.64
C GLN A 193 25.21 1.01 -20.42
N PRO A 194 25.67 1.85 -21.37
CA PRO A 194 26.89 2.63 -21.19
C PRO A 194 26.75 3.67 -20.07
N THR A 195 25.53 4.16 -19.84
CA THR A 195 25.23 5.18 -18.84
C THR A 195 23.94 4.87 -18.10
N LEU A 196 23.90 5.24 -16.82
CA LEU A 196 22.74 5.13 -15.93
C LEU A 196 22.35 6.51 -15.38
N TRP A 197 21.05 6.73 -15.16
CA TRP A 197 20.54 7.97 -14.58
C TRP A 197 20.74 7.97 -13.07
N ASN A 198 21.28 9.06 -12.54
CA ASN A 198 21.66 9.18 -11.13
C ASN A 198 21.04 10.40 -10.46
N ALA A 199 20.53 10.23 -9.24
CA ALA A 199 20.21 11.31 -8.30
C ALA A 199 20.87 11.04 -6.93
N PRO A 200 21.27 12.09 -6.19
CA PRO A 200 21.16 13.51 -6.54
C PRO A 200 22.10 13.93 -7.68
N ALA A 201 21.65 14.83 -8.54
CA ALA A 201 22.44 15.38 -9.64
C ALA A 201 23.02 16.76 -9.33
N LYS A 202 23.93 17.24 -10.19
CA LYS A 202 24.45 18.61 -10.11
C LYS A 202 23.31 19.64 -10.24
N ARG A 203 23.44 20.77 -9.56
CA ARG A 203 22.47 21.87 -9.65
C ARG A 203 22.25 22.29 -11.10
N GLY A 204 20.99 22.41 -11.51
CA GLY A 204 20.60 22.77 -12.88
C GLY A 204 20.42 21.59 -13.84
N SER A 205 20.70 20.35 -13.40
CA SER A 205 20.41 19.16 -14.21
C SER A 205 18.91 18.98 -14.40
N VAL A 206 18.49 18.67 -15.64
CA VAL A 206 17.08 18.48 -15.99
C VAL A 206 16.49 17.35 -15.15
N GLY A 207 15.34 17.60 -14.52
CA GLY A 207 14.66 16.60 -13.70
C GLY A 207 15.43 16.16 -12.45
N GLY A 208 16.51 16.85 -12.06
CA GLY A 208 17.34 16.44 -10.93
C GLY A 208 18.12 15.15 -11.16
N LEU A 209 18.32 14.76 -12.42
CA LEU A 209 19.04 13.55 -12.83
C LEU A 209 20.24 13.89 -13.72
N GLU A 210 21.32 13.11 -13.59
CA GLU A 210 22.48 13.17 -14.49
C GLU A 210 22.85 11.77 -14.99
N LEU A 211 23.39 11.68 -16.21
CA LEU A 211 23.98 10.44 -16.71
C LEU A 211 25.38 10.25 -16.14
N LYS A 212 25.64 9.07 -15.60
CA LYS A 212 26.97 8.62 -15.21
C LYS A 212 27.34 7.37 -15.97
N LEU A 213 28.65 7.20 -16.22
CA LEU A 213 29.20 5.97 -16.79
C LEU A 213 28.80 4.79 -15.90
N ASN A 214 28.25 3.75 -16.52
CA ASN A 214 27.90 2.51 -15.82
C ASN A 214 29.17 1.68 -15.58
N SER A 215 29.69 1.73 -14.35
CA SER A 215 30.94 1.05 -14.01
C SER A 215 31.00 0.65 -12.54
N VAL A 216 31.65 -0.49 -12.27
CA VAL A 216 32.00 -0.92 -10.91
C VAL A 216 33.35 -0.37 -10.43
N ALA A 217 34.02 0.48 -11.22
CA ALA A 217 35.35 0.98 -10.89
C ALA A 217 35.42 1.64 -9.50
N ALA A 218 34.35 2.32 -9.09
CA ALA A 218 34.24 2.96 -7.77
C ALA A 218 34.17 1.98 -6.59
N TYR A 219 33.99 0.68 -6.84
CA TYR A 219 33.86 -0.37 -5.81
C TYR A 219 35.07 -1.33 -5.78
N ARG A 220 35.99 -1.20 -6.74
CA ARG A 220 37.15 -2.09 -6.87
C ARG A 220 38.14 -1.90 -5.73
N ASN A 221 38.64 -3.02 -5.21
CA ASN A 221 39.64 -3.12 -4.14
C ASN A 221 39.24 -2.39 -2.85
N GLN A 222 37.94 -2.21 -2.62
CA GLN A 222 37.41 -1.62 -1.41
C GLN A 222 36.83 -2.71 -0.52
N SER A 223 37.46 -2.93 0.65
CA SER A 223 37.07 -3.98 1.61
C SER A 223 35.64 -3.84 2.12
N ARG A 224 35.08 -2.63 2.09
CA ARG A 224 33.68 -2.35 2.46
C ARG A 224 32.67 -3.00 1.51
N TYR A 225 33.04 -3.30 0.26
CA TYR A 225 32.14 -3.90 -0.72
C TYR A 225 32.41 -5.40 -0.88
N PRO A 226 31.37 -6.24 -0.86
CA PRO A 226 31.55 -7.67 -1.02
C PRO A 226 32.09 -7.95 -2.43
N ASN A 227 33.07 -8.85 -2.54
CA ASN A 227 33.58 -9.27 -3.85
C ASN A 227 32.59 -10.17 -4.59
N GLN A 228 31.64 -10.79 -3.91
CA GLN A 228 30.59 -11.62 -4.52
C GLN A 228 29.21 -10.99 -4.28
N PRO A 229 28.28 -11.12 -5.23
CA PRO A 229 28.40 -11.89 -6.48
C PRO A 229 29.03 -11.09 -7.63
N ALA A 230 29.21 -9.77 -7.49
CA ALA A 230 29.69 -8.88 -8.55
C ALA A 230 30.98 -9.37 -9.21
N LEU A 231 31.95 -9.84 -8.40
CA LEU A 231 33.32 -10.15 -8.81
C LEU A 231 34.01 -8.93 -9.44
N GLN A 232 33.74 -7.75 -8.86
CA GLN A 232 34.19 -6.45 -9.36
C GLN A 232 35.71 -6.33 -9.47
N ASN A 233 36.45 -7.13 -8.69
CA ASN A 233 37.91 -7.16 -8.68
C ASN A 233 38.52 -8.14 -9.69
N GLN A 234 37.72 -8.96 -10.37
CA GLN A 234 38.22 -9.86 -11.41
C GLN A 234 38.70 -9.03 -12.63
N PRO A 235 39.89 -9.31 -13.18
CA PRO A 235 40.41 -8.60 -14.36
C PRO A 235 39.47 -8.67 -15.58
N ASP A 236 38.75 -9.79 -15.70
CA ASP A 236 37.86 -10.07 -16.82
C ASP A 236 36.45 -9.48 -16.63
N TYR A 237 36.19 -8.75 -15.53
CA TYR A 237 34.90 -8.09 -15.36
C TYR A 237 34.70 -7.00 -16.43
N PRO A 238 33.57 -6.98 -17.16
CA PRO A 238 33.31 -6.03 -18.24
C PRO A 238 33.51 -4.55 -17.86
N LYS A 239 33.99 -3.74 -18.82
CA LYS A 239 34.22 -2.30 -18.59
C LYS A 239 32.91 -1.55 -18.31
N THR A 240 31.92 -1.77 -19.17
CA THR A 240 30.52 -1.40 -18.90
C THR A 240 30.00 -2.43 -17.92
N ALA A 241 29.58 -1.98 -16.74
CA ALA A 241 29.14 -2.91 -15.71
C ALA A 241 27.80 -3.56 -16.02
N TYR A 242 27.56 -4.73 -15.45
CA TYR A 242 26.23 -5.33 -15.43
C TYR A 242 25.32 -4.46 -14.55
N CYS A 243 24.26 -3.89 -15.13
CA CYS A 243 23.42 -2.86 -14.52
C CYS A 243 22.99 -3.23 -13.09
N ASP A 244 22.53 -4.46 -12.87
CA ASP A 244 22.03 -4.92 -11.57
C ASP A 244 23.11 -5.00 -10.49
N ASP A 245 24.39 -5.12 -10.84
CA ASP A 245 25.49 -5.01 -9.86
C ASP A 245 25.63 -3.57 -9.36
N VAL A 246 25.49 -2.58 -10.25
CA VAL A 246 25.56 -1.16 -9.89
C VAL A 246 24.33 -0.73 -9.09
N TYR A 247 23.14 -1.21 -9.47
CA TYR A 247 21.91 -0.99 -8.69
C TYR A 247 22.04 -1.56 -7.29
N ALA A 248 22.52 -2.80 -7.15
CA ALA A 248 22.70 -3.45 -5.86
C ALA A 248 23.72 -2.74 -4.97
N PHE A 249 24.86 -2.30 -5.52
CA PHE A 249 25.84 -1.54 -4.73
C PHE A 249 25.33 -0.16 -4.32
N ALA A 250 24.61 0.55 -5.19
CA ALA A 250 23.99 1.82 -4.81
C ALA A 250 22.91 1.65 -3.73
N ALA A 251 22.11 0.58 -3.78
CA ALA A 251 21.16 0.23 -2.72
C ALA A 251 21.86 -0.14 -1.40
N LEU A 252 22.97 -0.89 -1.48
CA LEU A 252 23.80 -1.25 -0.33
C LEU A 252 24.37 -0.02 0.38
N ASP A 253 24.89 0.95 -0.39
CA ASP A 253 25.39 2.22 0.15
C ASP A 253 24.28 2.99 0.86
N PHE A 254 23.12 3.12 0.21
CA PHE A 254 21.98 3.78 0.79
C PHE A 254 21.53 3.14 2.11
N VAL A 255 21.43 1.80 2.16
CA VAL A 255 21.00 1.10 3.38
C VAL A 255 21.99 1.33 4.51
N ARG A 256 23.30 1.17 4.26
CA ARG A 256 24.33 1.40 5.29
C ARG A 256 24.29 2.82 5.83
N GLU A 257 24.28 3.81 4.94
CA GLU A 257 24.27 5.22 5.33
C GLU A 257 23.01 5.59 6.11
N ASN A 258 21.84 5.13 5.65
CA ASN A 258 20.58 5.51 6.27
C ASN A 258 20.28 4.70 7.53
N ALA A 259 20.78 3.48 7.67
CA ALA A 259 20.77 2.74 8.94
C ALA A 259 21.59 3.47 10.02
N ILE A 260 22.80 3.92 9.68
CA ILE A 260 23.64 4.73 10.59
C ILE A 260 22.93 6.05 10.93
N LYS A 261 22.30 6.72 9.97
CA LYS A 261 21.51 7.95 10.22
C LYS A 261 20.27 7.67 11.06
N TYR A 262 19.59 6.54 10.86
CA TYR A 262 18.42 6.13 11.63
C TYR A 262 18.80 5.94 13.10
N ASN A 263 19.88 5.24 13.42
CA ASN A 263 20.34 5.08 14.80
C ASN A 263 20.68 6.41 15.49
N LYS A 264 21.10 7.42 14.72
CA LYS A 264 21.45 8.76 15.23
C LYS A 264 20.24 9.69 15.39
N THR A 265 19.22 9.55 14.55
CA THR A 265 18.16 10.57 14.38
C THR A 265 16.74 10.06 14.51
N GLY A 266 16.53 8.74 14.44
CA GLY A 266 15.21 8.11 14.31
C GLY A 266 14.51 8.36 12.98
N LYS A 267 15.16 8.99 12.00
CA LYS A 267 14.56 9.24 10.68
C LYS A 267 14.53 7.94 9.86
N PRO A 268 13.34 7.41 9.50
CA PRO A 268 13.25 6.16 8.76
C PRO A 268 13.63 6.34 7.28
N PHE A 269 13.94 5.22 6.62
CA PHE A 269 14.22 5.19 5.18
C PHE A 269 13.34 4.20 4.43
N PHE A 270 13.10 4.51 3.15
CA PHE A 270 12.42 3.67 2.19
C PHE A 270 13.34 3.43 0.99
N GLY A 271 13.64 2.17 0.69
CA GLY A 271 14.40 1.77 -0.48
C GLY A 271 13.62 0.81 -1.37
N LEU A 272 13.56 1.09 -2.67
CA LEU A 272 12.99 0.21 -3.68
C LEU A 272 14.05 -0.22 -4.68
N LEU A 273 14.42 -1.49 -4.65
CA LEU A 273 15.30 -2.12 -5.64
C LEU A 273 14.43 -2.84 -6.68
N GLY A 274 14.04 -2.11 -7.72
CA GLY A 274 13.16 -2.52 -8.81
C GLY A 274 13.92 -3.03 -10.03
N VAL A 275 14.61 -4.15 -9.89
CA VAL A 275 15.55 -4.71 -10.88
C VAL A 275 14.85 -5.30 -12.12
N GLN A 276 15.66 -5.56 -13.16
CA GLN A 276 15.24 -6.11 -14.45
C GLN A 276 15.52 -7.61 -14.58
N VAL A 277 16.28 -8.20 -13.65
CA VAL A 277 16.52 -9.63 -13.59
C VAL A 277 15.31 -10.38 -13.02
N PRO A 278 14.95 -11.58 -13.52
CA PRO A 278 15.62 -12.32 -14.60
C PRO A 278 14.98 -12.18 -16.00
N HIS A 279 14.55 -10.99 -16.43
CA HIS A 279 14.06 -10.78 -17.80
C HIS A 279 15.11 -11.15 -18.87
N ALA A 280 14.69 -11.43 -20.11
CA ALA A 280 15.63 -11.57 -21.23
C ALA A 280 16.35 -10.24 -21.56
N PRO A 281 17.55 -10.24 -22.18
CA PRO A 281 18.27 -11.36 -22.79
C PRO A 281 19.13 -12.17 -21.80
N PHE A 282 18.89 -13.49 -21.74
CA PHE A 282 19.59 -14.35 -20.77
C PHE A 282 21.09 -14.52 -21.06
N HIS A 283 21.52 -14.38 -22.32
CA HIS A 283 22.91 -14.68 -22.70
C HIS A 283 23.93 -13.67 -22.18
N GLU A 284 23.53 -12.45 -21.85
CA GLU A 284 24.43 -11.41 -21.33
C GLU A 284 25.05 -11.80 -19.98
N ILE A 285 24.43 -12.70 -19.21
CA ILE A 285 25.03 -13.22 -17.97
C ILE A 285 26.35 -13.97 -18.22
N GLU A 286 26.55 -14.53 -19.41
CA GLU A 286 27.76 -15.30 -19.75
C GLU A 286 29.01 -14.42 -19.90
N GLU A 287 28.84 -13.10 -20.07
CA GLU A 287 29.93 -12.13 -20.10
C GLU A 287 30.54 -11.88 -18.71
N LEU A 288 29.84 -12.28 -17.65
CA LEU A 288 30.34 -12.13 -16.29
C LEU A 288 31.30 -13.27 -15.93
N PRO A 289 32.40 -12.95 -15.21
CA PRO A 289 33.31 -13.97 -14.71
C PRO A 289 32.56 -14.89 -13.75
N GLU A 290 32.83 -16.19 -13.86
CA GLU A 290 32.24 -17.21 -12.98
C GLU A 290 30.70 -17.18 -12.87
N TRP A 291 29.99 -16.78 -13.92
CA TRP A 291 28.52 -16.62 -13.92
C TRP A 291 27.75 -17.86 -13.43
N ASP A 292 28.27 -19.06 -13.71
CA ASP A 292 27.66 -20.35 -13.38
C ASP A 292 28.19 -21.00 -12.08
N ARG A 293 29.04 -20.29 -11.32
CA ARG A 293 29.78 -20.84 -10.16
C ARG A 293 28.92 -21.65 -9.19
N ALA A 294 27.73 -21.15 -8.87
CA ALA A 294 26.81 -21.78 -7.92
C ALA A 294 26.37 -23.20 -8.35
N TYR A 295 26.49 -23.52 -9.64
CA TYR A 295 25.96 -24.73 -10.23
C TYR A 295 27.01 -25.70 -10.79
N ARG A 296 28.28 -25.29 -10.93
CA ARG A 296 29.35 -26.11 -11.56
C ARG A 296 29.51 -27.52 -10.98
N LYS A 297 29.21 -27.69 -9.68
CA LYS A 297 29.31 -28.98 -8.97
C LYS A 297 28.01 -29.79 -8.99
N LEU A 298 26.94 -29.26 -9.58
CA LEU A 298 25.63 -29.90 -9.62
C LEU A 298 25.46 -30.63 -10.96
N GLY A 299 25.48 -31.96 -10.91
CA GLY A 299 25.49 -32.81 -12.11
C GLY A 299 24.31 -32.60 -13.06
N PHE A 300 23.16 -32.12 -12.55
CA PHE A 300 22.00 -31.82 -13.41
C PHE A 300 22.22 -30.58 -14.30
N PHE A 301 23.05 -29.62 -13.87
CA PHE A 301 23.07 -28.29 -14.47
C PHE A 301 23.52 -28.32 -15.94
N ASN A 302 24.55 -29.11 -16.24
CA ASN A 302 25.07 -29.26 -17.60
C ASN A 302 24.07 -29.89 -18.57
N ASN A 303 23.08 -30.62 -18.05
CA ASN A 303 22.03 -31.28 -18.85
C ASN A 303 20.82 -30.37 -19.12
N LEU A 304 20.77 -29.19 -18.53
CA LEU A 304 19.68 -28.24 -18.74
C LEU A 304 19.79 -27.52 -20.07
N ASN A 305 18.67 -26.98 -20.56
CA ASN A 305 18.68 -26.02 -21.64
C ASN A 305 19.61 -24.83 -21.32
N LYS A 306 20.32 -24.32 -22.34
CA LYS A 306 21.24 -23.17 -22.20
C LYS A 306 20.54 -21.97 -21.54
N GLN A 307 19.34 -21.61 -21.98
CA GLN A 307 18.59 -20.48 -21.42
C GLN A 307 18.20 -20.72 -19.96
N SER A 308 17.91 -21.96 -19.56
CA SER A 308 17.60 -22.28 -18.17
C SER A 308 18.83 -22.14 -17.27
N ARG A 309 20.01 -22.54 -17.73
CA ARG A 309 21.27 -22.30 -17.00
C ARG A 309 21.51 -20.82 -16.78
N GLN A 310 21.38 -20.03 -17.83
CA GLN A 310 21.55 -18.58 -17.80
C GLN A 310 20.54 -17.92 -16.84
N TRP A 311 19.25 -18.24 -16.99
CA TRP A 311 18.18 -17.72 -16.14
C TRP A 311 18.40 -18.06 -14.66
N ALA A 312 18.77 -19.31 -14.34
CA ALA A 312 19.07 -19.73 -12.97
C ALA A 312 20.29 -19.00 -12.39
N ALA A 313 21.31 -18.72 -13.20
CA ALA A 313 22.46 -17.94 -12.78
C ALA A 313 22.10 -16.46 -12.50
N MET A 314 21.27 -15.85 -13.34
CA MET A 314 20.78 -14.48 -13.12
C MET A 314 20.00 -14.38 -11.80
N VAL A 315 19.08 -15.32 -11.55
CA VAL A 315 18.34 -15.44 -10.29
C VAL A 315 19.28 -15.57 -9.09
N THR A 316 20.21 -16.52 -9.12
CA THR A 316 21.12 -16.78 -7.98
C THR A 316 22.09 -15.62 -7.74
N ARG A 317 22.52 -14.93 -8.80
CA ARG A 317 23.34 -13.73 -8.67
C ARG A 317 22.57 -12.64 -7.92
N LEU A 318 21.32 -12.38 -8.31
CA LEU A 318 20.51 -11.35 -7.67
C LEU A 318 20.17 -11.71 -6.21
N ASP A 319 19.86 -12.98 -5.93
CA ASP A 319 19.67 -13.46 -4.55
C ASP A 319 20.88 -13.17 -3.64
N ALA A 320 22.10 -13.34 -4.16
CA ALA A 320 23.32 -13.02 -3.40
C ALA A 320 23.45 -11.52 -3.11
N HIS A 321 23.02 -10.63 -4.03
CA HIS A 321 22.94 -9.20 -3.76
C HIS A 321 21.93 -8.87 -2.66
N PHE A 322 20.76 -9.53 -2.64
CA PHE A 322 19.82 -9.38 -1.51
C PHE A 322 20.46 -9.79 -0.19
N GLY A 323 21.24 -10.87 -0.16
CA GLY A 323 22.01 -11.28 1.01
C GLY A 323 22.93 -10.19 1.55
N ASN A 324 23.67 -9.52 0.66
CA ASN A 324 24.57 -8.41 1.02
C ASN A 324 23.81 -7.22 1.62
N ILE A 325 22.65 -6.86 1.06
CA ILE A 325 21.83 -5.74 1.55
C ILE A 325 21.18 -6.09 2.89
N LEU A 326 20.68 -7.33 3.05
CA LEU A 326 20.15 -7.81 4.33
C LEU A 326 21.21 -7.81 5.42
N ALA A 327 22.44 -8.24 5.11
CA ALA A 327 23.56 -8.17 6.04
C ALA A 327 23.86 -6.74 6.49
N ALA A 328 23.69 -5.74 5.60
CA ALA A 328 23.86 -4.34 5.97
C ALA A 328 22.76 -3.77 6.88
N LEU A 329 21.60 -4.43 7.01
CA LEU A 329 20.63 -4.09 8.07
C LEU A 329 21.08 -4.65 9.44
N GLU A 330 21.79 -5.76 9.43
CA GLU A 330 22.30 -6.45 10.62
C GLU A 330 23.58 -5.79 11.15
N ASP A 331 24.45 -5.33 10.26
CA ASP A 331 25.73 -4.67 10.56
C ASP A 331 25.97 -3.55 9.50
N PRO A 332 25.36 -2.36 9.69
CA PRO A 332 25.44 -1.27 8.72
C PRO A 332 26.82 -0.61 8.62
N ASN A 333 27.66 -0.72 9.64
CA ASN A 333 29.00 -0.12 9.65
C ASN A 333 30.09 -1.10 9.15
N GLY A 334 29.83 -2.41 9.21
CA GLY A 334 30.68 -3.49 8.72
C GLY A 334 31.84 -3.88 9.65
N ASP A 335 31.74 -3.61 10.96
CA ASP A 335 32.78 -3.92 11.95
C ASP A 335 32.62 -5.30 12.62
N GLY A 336 31.53 -6.02 12.32
CA GLY A 336 31.21 -7.33 12.87
C GLY A 336 30.44 -7.28 14.20
N ASP A 337 30.25 -6.10 14.78
CA ASP A 337 29.30 -5.88 15.86
C ASP A 337 27.91 -5.58 15.28
N LYS A 338 26.87 -6.20 15.85
CA LYS A 338 25.47 -6.04 15.42
C LYS A 338 24.65 -5.17 16.38
N THR A 339 25.29 -4.52 17.35
CA THR A 339 24.60 -3.65 18.32
C THR A 339 23.95 -2.43 17.67
N ASP A 340 24.41 -2.02 16.49
CA ASP A 340 23.82 -0.95 15.67
C ASP A 340 22.86 -1.48 14.59
N SER A 341 22.41 -2.74 14.69
CA SER A 341 21.43 -3.29 13.75
C SER A 341 20.13 -2.50 13.73
N VAL A 342 19.60 -2.28 12.53
CA VAL A 342 18.25 -1.74 12.30
C VAL A 342 17.27 -2.80 11.81
N ALA A 343 17.71 -4.06 11.74
CA ALA A 343 16.99 -5.15 11.10
C ALA A 343 15.64 -5.45 11.78
N ASP A 344 15.55 -5.31 13.10
CA ASP A 344 14.34 -5.60 13.87
C ASP A 344 13.18 -4.67 13.50
N ASN A 345 13.47 -3.38 13.31
CA ASN A 345 12.47 -2.38 12.89
C ASN A 345 12.52 -2.06 11.39
N THR A 346 12.91 -3.04 10.56
CA THR A 346 12.86 -2.91 9.11
C THR A 346 11.90 -3.94 8.53
N LEU A 347 10.89 -3.48 7.80
CA LEU A 347 10.03 -4.31 6.97
C LEU A 347 10.75 -4.55 5.63
N VAL A 348 11.12 -5.80 5.37
CA VAL A 348 11.66 -6.24 4.09
C VAL A 348 10.59 -6.99 3.30
N ILE A 349 10.38 -6.61 2.06
CA ILE A 349 9.46 -7.26 1.12
C ILE A 349 10.25 -7.77 -0.08
N PHE A 350 10.00 -8.99 -0.52
CA PHE A 350 10.37 -9.52 -1.83
C PHE A 350 9.11 -9.82 -2.63
N GLN A 351 9.03 -9.35 -3.87
CA GLN A 351 7.90 -9.59 -4.78
C GLN A 351 8.35 -9.57 -6.25
N SER A 352 7.68 -10.34 -7.12
CA SER A 352 7.83 -10.21 -8.59
C SER A 352 6.78 -9.29 -9.20
N ASP A 353 7.04 -8.72 -10.36
CA ASP A 353 6.09 -7.86 -11.06
C ASP A 353 4.95 -8.62 -11.74
N ASN A 354 5.28 -9.75 -12.35
CA ASN A 354 4.36 -10.61 -13.07
C ASN A 354 4.81 -12.08 -13.01
N GLY A 355 4.02 -12.96 -13.62
CA GLY A 355 4.32 -14.38 -13.76
C GLY A 355 5.64 -14.67 -14.47
N GLY A 356 6.11 -15.91 -14.33
CA GLY A 356 7.47 -16.28 -14.69
C GLY A 356 7.68 -16.68 -16.16
N PRO A 357 8.80 -17.37 -16.44
CA PRO A 357 9.31 -17.55 -17.79
C PRO A 357 8.39 -18.37 -18.70
N GLN A 358 8.48 -18.10 -20.01
CA GLN A 358 7.79 -18.87 -21.07
C GLN A 358 8.70 -19.93 -21.72
N HIS A 359 10.00 -19.93 -21.38
CA HIS A 359 11.02 -20.82 -21.95
C HIS A 359 11.22 -22.09 -21.11
N ALA A 360 12.24 -22.89 -21.44
CA ALA A 360 12.51 -24.20 -20.83
C ALA A 360 12.58 -24.20 -19.30
N ALA A 361 13.02 -23.10 -18.67
CA ALA A 361 13.09 -22.95 -17.21
C ALA A 361 11.72 -23.13 -16.54
N ARG A 362 10.63 -22.78 -17.24
CA ARG A 362 9.26 -23.01 -16.77
C ARG A 362 9.04 -24.47 -16.38
N ASN A 363 9.55 -25.40 -17.20
CA ASN A 363 9.36 -26.84 -17.00
C ASN A 363 10.53 -27.46 -16.23
N GLU A 364 11.77 -27.16 -16.63
CA GLU A 364 12.98 -27.74 -16.03
C GLU A 364 13.13 -27.40 -14.54
N PHE A 365 12.62 -26.25 -14.10
CA PHE A 365 12.60 -25.86 -12.69
C PHE A 365 11.19 -25.81 -12.08
N ARG A 366 10.13 -26.06 -12.85
CA ARG A 366 8.74 -25.72 -12.44
C ARG A 366 8.65 -24.26 -11.97
N ALA A 367 9.22 -23.31 -12.72
CA ALA A 367 9.36 -21.91 -12.29
C ALA A 367 8.02 -21.21 -11.98
N ASN A 368 6.90 -21.69 -12.53
CA ASN A 368 5.54 -21.18 -12.22
C ASN A 368 4.77 -22.09 -11.24
N GLY A 369 5.42 -23.06 -10.59
CA GLY A 369 4.80 -23.91 -9.56
C GLY A 369 3.77 -24.93 -10.04
N GLY A 370 3.56 -25.07 -11.35
CA GLY A 370 2.45 -25.85 -11.91
C GLY A 370 1.21 -25.02 -12.22
N LEU A 371 1.24 -23.71 -11.98
CA LEU A 371 0.17 -22.80 -12.38
C LEU A 371 0.08 -22.70 -13.92
N ARG A 372 -1.13 -22.48 -14.43
CA ARG A 372 -1.39 -22.40 -15.87
C ARG A 372 -0.78 -21.15 -16.49
N ALA A 373 -0.17 -21.35 -17.66
CA ALA A 373 0.52 -20.32 -18.43
C ALA A 373 1.72 -19.67 -17.71
N SER A 374 2.02 -18.42 -18.07
CA SER A 374 3.27 -17.68 -17.80
C SER A 374 3.04 -16.18 -18.08
N LYS A 375 4.09 -15.34 -17.95
CA LYS A 375 4.06 -13.90 -18.28
C LYS A 375 3.18 -13.57 -19.50
N GLY A 376 2.38 -12.52 -19.37
CA GLY A 376 1.50 -11.99 -20.41
C GLY A 376 0.14 -12.69 -20.48
N SER A 377 -0.09 -13.68 -19.64
CA SER A 377 -1.34 -14.43 -19.55
C SER A 377 -2.19 -13.99 -18.36
N ILE A 378 -3.51 -14.10 -18.48
CA ILE A 378 -4.47 -13.79 -17.41
C ILE A 378 -4.66 -14.95 -16.40
N TYR A 379 -4.21 -16.15 -16.77
CA TYR A 379 -4.20 -17.34 -15.91
C TYR A 379 -3.19 -17.21 -14.76
N GLU A 380 -3.34 -18.01 -13.71
CA GLU A 380 -2.59 -17.94 -12.45
C GLU A 380 -1.07 -17.84 -12.67
N GLY A 381 -0.50 -18.60 -13.60
CA GLY A 381 0.94 -18.58 -13.87
C GLY A 381 1.45 -17.28 -14.52
N GLY A 382 0.56 -16.40 -14.96
CA GLY A 382 0.86 -15.08 -15.50
C GLY A 382 0.69 -13.93 -14.52
N ILE A 383 -0.10 -14.09 -13.46
CA ILE A 383 -0.44 -13.03 -12.49
C ILE A 383 -0.08 -13.35 -11.04
N ARG A 384 -0.03 -14.62 -10.65
CA ARG A 384 0.34 -15.03 -9.29
C ARG A 384 1.85 -15.09 -9.17
N ILE A 385 2.36 -14.48 -8.11
CA ILE A 385 3.78 -14.11 -7.97
C ILE A 385 4.30 -14.53 -6.59
N PRO A 386 5.62 -14.79 -6.47
CA PRO A 386 6.21 -15.09 -5.17
C PRO A 386 6.27 -13.81 -4.33
N THR A 387 5.84 -13.88 -3.07
CA THR A 387 5.88 -12.75 -2.13
C THR A 387 6.31 -13.21 -0.75
N ILE A 388 7.37 -12.59 -0.21
CA ILE A 388 7.88 -12.84 1.15
C ILE A 388 7.94 -11.51 1.90
N MET A 389 7.51 -11.50 3.16
CA MET A 389 7.68 -10.34 4.04
C MET A 389 8.37 -10.73 5.34
N ARG A 390 9.33 -9.93 5.80
CA ARG A 390 10.11 -10.16 7.01
C ARG A 390 10.22 -8.87 7.81
N TRP A 391 9.81 -8.92 9.07
CA TRP A 391 9.86 -7.78 9.99
C TRP A 391 9.97 -8.31 11.44
N PRO A 392 11.18 -8.50 11.99
CA PRO A 392 11.37 -9.30 13.20
C PRO A 392 10.67 -8.75 14.43
N ALA A 393 10.51 -7.42 14.54
CA ALA A 393 9.76 -6.80 15.65
C ALA A 393 8.25 -7.12 15.64
N LYS A 394 7.67 -7.56 14.52
CA LYS A 394 6.23 -7.80 14.36
C LYS A 394 5.89 -9.23 13.92
N ILE A 395 6.71 -9.84 13.06
CA ILE A 395 6.60 -11.21 12.56
C ILE A 395 7.62 -12.07 13.33
N THR A 396 7.15 -12.68 14.41
CA THR A 396 7.90 -13.57 15.30
C THR A 396 7.34 -15.00 15.21
N LYS A 397 7.95 -15.95 15.93
CA LYS A 397 7.39 -17.30 16.06
C LYS A 397 6.02 -17.33 16.78
N ASN A 398 5.72 -16.30 17.56
CA ASN A 398 4.54 -16.24 18.44
C ASN A 398 3.46 -15.26 17.94
N SER A 399 3.74 -14.44 16.92
CA SER A 399 2.74 -13.56 16.30
C SER A 399 1.74 -14.35 15.46
N LYS A 400 0.63 -13.69 15.11
CA LYS A 400 -0.42 -14.26 14.26
C LYS A 400 0.12 -14.68 12.88
N LEU A 401 0.93 -13.83 12.26
CA LEU A 401 1.81 -14.21 11.16
C LEU A 401 3.06 -14.86 11.75
N ARG A 402 3.17 -16.19 11.66
CA ARG A 402 4.31 -16.90 12.27
C ARG A 402 5.53 -16.83 11.36
N ALA A 403 6.67 -16.43 11.91
CA ALA A 403 7.95 -16.51 11.21
C ALA A 403 8.24 -17.96 10.75
N GLY A 404 8.69 -18.13 9.50
CA GLY A 404 8.95 -19.40 8.85
C GLY A 404 7.71 -20.12 8.31
N SER A 405 6.54 -19.47 8.33
CA SER A 405 5.28 -20.07 7.83
C SER A 405 4.92 -19.60 6.43
N SER A 406 4.01 -20.33 5.80
CA SER A 406 3.29 -19.90 4.60
C SER A 406 1.86 -19.50 4.97
N ASN A 407 1.35 -18.46 4.33
CA ASN A 407 0.00 -17.92 4.53
C ASN A 407 -0.71 -17.77 3.18
N ASP A 408 -2.01 -17.99 3.14
CA ASP A 408 -2.86 -17.98 1.94
C ASP A 408 -3.72 -16.72 1.81
N LYS A 409 -3.50 -15.72 2.66
CA LYS A 409 -4.13 -14.41 2.51
C LYS A 409 -3.88 -13.87 1.11
N VAL A 410 -4.97 -13.49 0.45
CA VAL A 410 -4.94 -12.82 -0.85
C VAL A 410 -4.29 -11.45 -0.68
N ILE A 411 -3.19 -11.24 -1.41
CA ILE A 411 -2.42 -10.00 -1.45
C ILE A 411 -2.27 -9.58 -2.90
N ASP A 412 -2.36 -8.28 -3.16
CA ASP A 412 -2.11 -7.71 -4.47
C ASP A 412 -1.00 -6.66 -4.41
N VAL A 413 -0.29 -6.47 -5.52
CA VAL A 413 0.76 -5.45 -5.64
C VAL A 413 0.27 -4.05 -5.26
N THR A 414 -1.02 -3.75 -5.47
CA THR A 414 -1.63 -2.48 -5.09
C THR A 414 -1.75 -2.26 -3.58
N ASP A 415 -1.67 -3.32 -2.77
CA ASP A 415 -1.80 -3.22 -1.31
C ASP A 415 -0.61 -2.49 -0.66
N LEU A 416 0.54 -2.46 -1.31
CA LEU A 416 1.77 -1.98 -0.69
C LEU A 416 1.79 -0.47 -0.46
N LEU A 417 1.27 0.35 -1.39
CA LEU A 417 1.20 1.80 -1.20
C LEU A 417 0.37 2.19 0.04
N PRO A 418 -0.91 1.78 0.18
CA PRO A 418 -1.68 2.10 1.39
C PRO A 418 -1.08 1.47 2.65
N THR A 419 -0.46 0.29 2.55
CA THR A 419 0.29 -0.31 3.67
C THR A 419 1.40 0.60 4.15
N PHE A 420 2.22 1.12 3.23
CA PHE A 420 3.34 1.99 3.57
C PHE A 420 2.86 3.35 4.12
N CYS A 421 1.78 3.90 3.57
CA CYS A 421 1.14 5.10 4.13
C CYS A 421 0.70 4.90 5.59
N GLU A 422 -0.01 3.81 5.88
CA GLU A 422 -0.50 3.52 7.24
C GLU A 422 0.66 3.33 8.23
N LEU A 423 1.69 2.55 7.85
CA LEU A 423 2.90 2.36 8.67
C LEU A 423 3.68 3.67 8.88
N ALA A 424 3.67 4.56 7.89
CA ALA A 424 4.27 5.89 7.99
C ALA A 424 3.41 6.87 8.80
N GLY A 425 2.14 6.54 9.05
CA GLY A 425 1.18 7.37 9.77
C GLY A 425 0.64 8.53 8.95
N VAL A 426 0.51 8.35 7.64
CA VAL A 426 -0.09 9.31 6.70
C VAL A 426 -1.27 8.66 5.97
N ASP A 427 -2.18 9.48 5.44
CA ASP A 427 -3.30 8.96 4.67
C ASP A 427 -2.83 8.34 3.35
N ALA A 428 -3.45 7.21 2.96
CA ALA A 428 -3.30 6.67 1.62
C ALA A 428 -3.87 7.65 0.58
N PRO A 429 -3.35 7.67 -0.67
CA PRO A 429 -3.96 8.45 -1.74
C PRO A 429 -5.44 8.06 -1.91
N LEU A 430 -6.27 9.05 -2.23
CA LEU A 430 -7.72 8.86 -2.31
C LEU A 430 -8.08 7.89 -3.43
N GLY A 431 -8.95 6.92 -3.13
CA GLY A 431 -9.54 6.06 -4.15
C GLY A 431 -8.67 4.91 -4.64
N VAL A 432 -7.44 4.73 -4.13
CA VAL A 432 -6.56 3.61 -4.51
C VAL A 432 -7.23 2.26 -4.28
N ASP A 433 -7.00 1.30 -5.18
CA ASP A 433 -7.58 -0.04 -5.14
C ASP A 433 -6.97 -0.94 -4.05
N GLY A 434 -5.74 -0.63 -3.65
CA GLY A 434 -5.01 -1.27 -2.56
C GLY A 434 -5.78 -1.33 -1.23
N VAL A 435 -5.60 -2.38 -0.45
CA VAL A 435 -5.99 -2.45 0.97
C VAL A 435 -4.72 -2.58 1.81
N SER A 436 -4.57 -1.69 2.80
CA SER A 436 -3.44 -1.77 3.72
C SER A 436 -3.39 -3.12 4.44
N LEU A 437 -2.20 -3.72 4.47
CA LEU A 437 -1.86 -4.92 5.22
C LEU A 437 -1.26 -4.58 6.59
N ALA A 438 -1.13 -3.30 6.94
CA ALA A 438 -0.47 -2.90 8.18
C ALA A 438 -1.08 -3.60 9.42
N PRO A 439 -2.42 -3.70 9.58
CA PRO A 439 -2.98 -4.44 10.72
C PRO A 439 -2.66 -5.93 10.72
N THR A 440 -2.57 -6.54 9.55
CA THR A 440 -2.14 -7.94 9.41
C THR A 440 -0.67 -8.12 9.80
N LEU A 441 0.20 -7.18 9.42
CA LEU A 441 1.63 -7.22 9.69
C LEU A 441 1.95 -6.93 11.15
N THR A 442 1.31 -5.93 11.75
CA THR A 442 1.57 -5.51 13.13
C THR A 442 0.81 -6.34 14.16
N GLY A 443 -0.31 -6.96 13.76
CA GLY A 443 -1.26 -7.58 14.68
C GLY A 443 -2.11 -6.55 15.47
N GLU A 444 -2.00 -5.27 15.13
CA GLU A 444 -2.67 -4.16 15.80
C GLU A 444 -3.69 -3.51 14.85
N GLY A 445 -4.86 -3.11 15.38
CA GLY A 445 -5.92 -2.51 14.58
C GLY A 445 -6.78 -3.52 13.83
N SER A 446 -7.62 -3.01 12.91
CA SER A 446 -8.62 -3.80 12.21
C SER A 446 -8.28 -3.94 10.73
N GLN A 447 -8.03 -5.18 10.30
CA GLN A 447 -7.75 -5.46 8.90
C GLN A 447 -9.01 -5.25 8.06
N ARG A 448 -8.96 -4.25 7.16
CA ARG A 448 -10.00 -4.08 6.14
C ARG A 448 -10.00 -5.26 5.18
N HIS A 449 -11.18 -5.67 4.72
CA HIS A 449 -11.34 -6.76 3.78
C HIS A 449 -11.38 -6.23 2.34
N ARG A 450 -10.67 -6.91 1.45
CA ARG A 450 -10.77 -6.71 0.00
C ARG A 450 -11.75 -7.75 -0.52
N GLU A 451 -12.79 -7.31 -1.21
CA GLU A 451 -13.77 -8.24 -1.79
C GLU A 451 -13.21 -8.98 -3.01
N PHE A 452 -12.58 -8.25 -3.94
CA PHE A 452 -12.09 -8.82 -5.19
C PHE A 452 -10.78 -8.20 -5.71
N LEU A 453 -10.18 -8.86 -6.70
CA LEU A 453 -9.03 -8.39 -7.48
C LEU A 453 -9.35 -8.35 -8.96
N ILE A 454 -8.75 -7.40 -9.67
CA ILE A 454 -8.91 -7.19 -11.11
C ILE A 454 -7.55 -7.29 -11.79
N HIS A 455 -7.50 -8.02 -12.90
CA HIS A 455 -6.31 -8.13 -13.73
C HIS A 455 -6.68 -8.00 -15.20
N GLU A 456 -5.76 -7.48 -16.00
CA GLU A 456 -5.94 -7.30 -17.44
C GLU A 456 -4.76 -7.85 -18.24
N ALA A 457 -5.09 -8.54 -19.34
CA ALA A 457 -4.14 -9.11 -20.30
C ALA A 457 -4.63 -8.87 -21.73
N ARG A 458 -4.09 -7.85 -22.41
CA ARG A 458 -4.37 -7.51 -23.81
C ARG A 458 -5.85 -7.21 -24.13
N ARG A 459 -6.68 -8.25 -24.32
CA ARG A 459 -8.13 -8.21 -24.59
C ARG A 459 -8.90 -9.14 -23.63
N SER A 460 -8.26 -9.54 -22.54
CA SER A 460 -8.79 -10.44 -21.54
C SER A 460 -8.72 -9.76 -20.19
N ALA A 461 -9.66 -10.09 -19.31
CA ALA A 461 -9.66 -9.63 -17.93
C ALA A 461 -9.98 -10.81 -17.00
N SER A 462 -9.66 -10.67 -15.73
CA SER A 462 -10.11 -11.61 -14.71
C SER A 462 -10.47 -10.92 -13.42
N VAL A 463 -11.45 -11.47 -12.72
CA VAL A 463 -11.79 -11.08 -11.36
C VAL A 463 -11.62 -12.27 -10.43
N ILE A 464 -10.95 -12.06 -9.30
CA ILE A 464 -10.82 -13.05 -8.23
C ILE A 464 -11.63 -12.58 -7.04
N ARG A 465 -12.61 -13.37 -6.58
CA ARG A 465 -13.41 -13.11 -5.36
C ARG A 465 -13.43 -14.36 -4.49
N GLY A 466 -12.80 -14.27 -3.32
CA GLY A 466 -12.56 -15.44 -2.45
C GLY A 466 -11.71 -16.48 -3.19
N ASN A 467 -12.26 -17.69 -3.36
CA ASN A 467 -11.59 -18.79 -4.07
C ASN A 467 -11.96 -18.85 -5.55
N HIS A 468 -12.96 -18.09 -6.00
CA HIS A 468 -13.41 -18.14 -7.38
C HIS A 468 -12.68 -17.12 -8.24
N LYS A 469 -12.32 -17.54 -9.45
CA LYS A 469 -11.74 -16.67 -10.48
C LYS A 469 -12.53 -16.79 -11.77
N LEU A 470 -13.09 -15.66 -12.22
CA LEU A 470 -13.67 -15.55 -13.55
C LEU A 470 -12.60 -15.04 -14.51
N VAL A 471 -12.45 -15.71 -15.64
CA VAL A 471 -11.60 -15.31 -16.76
C VAL A 471 -12.49 -14.98 -17.94
N HIS A 472 -12.45 -13.71 -18.37
CA HIS A 472 -13.13 -13.22 -19.55
C HIS A 472 -12.11 -13.01 -20.68
N THR A 473 -12.22 -13.80 -21.74
CA THR A 473 -11.43 -13.65 -22.98
C THR A 473 -12.34 -13.34 -24.16
N PRO A 474 -11.82 -12.89 -25.32
CA PRO A 474 -12.66 -12.65 -26.51
C PRO A 474 -13.40 -13.89 -27.04
N LYS A 475 -13.03 -15.09 -26.58
CA LYS A 475 -13.58 -16.36 -27.08
C LYS A 475 -14.33 -17.16 -26.02
N ARG A 476 -14.13 -16.88 -24.75
CA ARG A 476 -14.55 -17.75 -23.65
C ARG A 476 -14.78 -16.95 -22.37
N LEU A 477 -15.75 -17.41 -21.61
CA LEU A 477 -16.00 -17.04 -20.23
C LEU A 477 -15.80 -18.31 -19.39
N GLU A 478 -14.79 -18.31 -18.53
CA GLU A 478 -14.39 -19.50 -17.75
C GLU A 478 -14.36 -19.14 -16.26
N LEU A 479 -14.83 -20.04 -15.41
CA LEU A 479 -14.84 -19.87 -13.95
C LEU A 479 -14.07 -21.03 -13.31
N TYR A 480 -13.22 -20.73 -12.34
CA TYR A 480 -12.40 -21.72 -11.63
C TYR A 480 -12.52 -21.55 -10.11
N ASP A 481 -12.51 -22.67 -9.37
CA ASP A 481 -12.32 -22.70 -7.91
C ASP A 481 -10.83 -22.93 -7.60
N LEU A 482 -10.11 -21.85 -7.31
CA LEU A 482 -8.65 -21.85 -7.12
C LEU A 482 -8.16 -22.64 -5.90
N GLU A 483 -9.05 -22.98 -4.96
CA GLU A 483 -8.68 -23.82 -3.83
C GLU A 483 -8.54 -25.29 -4.26
N LYS A 484 -9.47 -25.76 -5.10
CA LYS A 484 -9.47 -27.13 -5.64
C LYS A 484 -8.63 -27.27 -6.90
N ASP A 485 -8.51 -26.19 -7.67
CA ASP A 485 -7.94 -26.18 -9.01
C ASP A 485 -7.08 -24.91 -9.24
N HIS A 486 -5.93 -24.87 -8.57
CA HIS A 486 -4.95 -23.79 -8.79
C HIS A 486 -4.30 -23.83 -10.18
N ALA A 487 -4.47 -24.93 -10.92
CA ALA A 487 -3.99 -25.10 -12.29
C ALA A 487 -5.01 -24.65 -13.33
N GLU A 488 -6.23 -24.23 -12.93
CA GLU A 488 -7.30 -23.77 -13.82
C GLU A 488 -7.57 -24.76 -14.96
N GLU A 489 -7.66 -26.05 -14.64
CA GLU A 489 -7.91 -27.13 -15.59
C GLU A 489 -9.40 -27.45 -15.77
N ASN A 490 -10.24 -27.13 -14.77
CA ASN A 490 -11.65 -27.51 -14.69
C ASN A 490 -12.53 -26.26 -14.69
N ASN A 491 -13.07 -25.89 -15.87
CA ASN A 491 -14.01 -24.78 -16.00
C ASN A 491 -15.39 -25.18 -15.45
N ILE A 492 -15.86 -24.46 -14.42
CA ILE A 492 -17.14 -24.68 -13.73
C ILE A 492 -18.19 -23.61 -14.06
N ALA A 493 -18.00 -22.79 -15.10
CA ALA A 493 -18.89 -21.67 -15.41
C ALA A 493 -20.36 -22.07 -15.63
N ASP A 494 -20.59 -23.17 -16.37
CA ASP A 494 -21.94 -23.67 -16.69
C ASP A 494 -22.70 -24.15 -15.45
N GLU A 495 -21.98 -24.56 -14.40
CA GLU A 495 -22.53 -25.01 -13.12
C GLU A 495 -22.88 -23.83 -12.18
N HIS A 496 -22.35 -22.63 -12.45
CA HIS A 496 -22.47 -21.45 -11.58
C HIS A 496 -22.88 -20.15 -12.33
N PRO A 497 -23.98 -20.14 -13.10
CA PRO A 497 -24.34 -19.01 -13.97
C PRO A 497 -24.62 -17.70 -13.22
N VAL A 498 -25.14 -17.77 -11.99
CA VAL A 498 -25.40 -16.59 -11.15
C VAL A 498 -24.09 -15.93 -10.75
N LEU A 499 -23.12 -16.72 -10.27
CA LEU A 499 -21.81 -16.22 -9.86
C LEU A 499 -21.04 -15.63 -11.05
N VAL A 500 -21.12 -16.27 -12.23
CA VAL A 500 -20.54 -15.75 -13.47
C VAL A 500 -21.08 -14.35 -13.77
N LYS A 501 -22.41 -14.17 -13.73
CA LYS A 501 -23.05 -12.88 -13.99
C LYS A 501 -22.63 -11.81 -12.98
N GLU A 502 -22.54 -12.15 -11.71
CA GLU A 502 -22.08 -11.23 -10.65
C GLU A 502 -20.63 -10.77 -10.88
N LEU A 503 -19.74 -11.71 -11.19
CA LEU A 503 -18.32 -11.43 -11.42
C LEU A 503 -18.09 -10.65 -12.72
N GLU A 504 -18.87 -10.92 -13.77
CA GLU A 504 -18.82 -10.15 -15.01
C GLU A 504 -19.28 -8.70 -14.79
N ALA A 505 -20.32 -8.48 -13.98
CA ALA A 505 -20.76 -7.14 -13.61
C ALA A 505 -19.67 -6.36 -12.88
N ILE A 506 -18.88 -7.02 -12.02
CA ILE A 506 -17.71 -6.41 -11.38
C ILE A 506 -16.67 -5.99 -12.42
N LEU A 507 -16.32 -6.87 -13.38
CA LEU A 507 -15.32 -6.55 -14.43
C LEU A 507 -15.72 -5.33 -15.26
N ILE A 508 -16.98 -5.25 -15.68
CA ILE A 508 -17.52 -4.10 -16.43
C ILE A 508 -17.34 -2.83 -15.61
N ALA A 509 -17.72 -2.90 -14.34
CA ALA A 509 -17.83 -1.72 -13.51
C ALA A 509 -16.46 -1.29 -12.92
N GLU A 510 -15.47 -2.18 -12.89
CA GLU A 510 -14.03 -1.87 -12.69
C GLU A 510 -13.31 -1.50 -13.99
N ARG A 511 -14.07 -1.31 -15.07
CA ARG A 511 -13.58 -0.77 -16.34
C ARG A 511 -12.47 -1.59 -16.98
N ALA A 512 -12.35 -2.87 -16.60
CA ALA A 512 -11.33 -3.80 -17.09
C ALA A 512 -11.50 -4.21 -18.57
N ILE A 513 -12.55 -3.68 -19.22
CA ILE A 513 -12.89 -3.92 -20.63
C ILE A 513 -12.88 -2.63 -21.47
N GLU A 514 -12.50 -1.49 -20.88
CA GLU A 514 -12.42 -0.20 -21.55
C GLU A 514 -11.30 -0.12 -22.61
N PRO A 515 -11.33 0.90 -23.49
CA PRO A 515 -10.23 1.17 -24.39
C PRO A 515 -8.92 1.45 -23.66
N LYS A 516 -7.89 0.97 -24.32
CA LYS A 516 -6.49 1.14 -24.00
C LYS A 516 -6.10 2.59 -23.67
N GLY A 517 -5.45 2.80 -22.52
CA GLY A 517 -4.87 4.08 -22.10
C GLY A 517 -5.84 4.95 -21.28
N PHE A 518 -6.93 4.35 -20.86
CA PHE A 518 -7.86 4.90 -19.90
C PHE A 518 -7.19 5.08 -18.52
N ALA A 519 -7.55 6.13 -17.79
CA ALA A 519 -7.10 6.37 -16.42
C ALA A 519 -8.11 7.18 -15.63
N THR A 520 -8.03 7.11 -14.31
CA THR A 520 -8.80 7.97 -13.41
C THR A 520 -8.47 9.45 -13.63
N THR A 521 -9.47 10.33 -13.50
CA THR A 521 -9.31 11.78 -13.66
C THR A 521 -9.52 12.50 -12.35
N TYR A 522 -8.84 13.63 -12.15
CA TYR A 522 -8.85 14.36 -10.89
C TYR A 522 -9.66 15.63 -11.01
N HIS A 523 -10.70 15.76 -10.19
CA HIS A 523 -11.62 16.90 -10.25
C HIS A 523 -11.72 17.58 -8.88
N ARG A 524 -11.91 18.89 -8.91
CA ARG A 524 -12.14 19.68 -7.71
C ARG A 524 -13.39 20.51 -7.84
N TRP A 525 -14.06 20.69 -6.72
CA TRP A 525 -15.18 21.59 -6.62
C TRP A 525 -14.74 23.06 -6.81
N THR A 526 -15.40 23.75 -7.73
CA THR A 526 -15.18 25.17 -8.07
C THR A 526 -16.38 26.05 -7.70
N GLY A 527 -17.51 25.45 -7.32
CA GLY A 527 -18.75 26.16 -6.97
C GLY A 527 -18.58 27.15 -5.80
N LYS A 528 -19.12 28.37 -6.01
CA LYS A 528 -19.05 29.51 -5.07
C LYS A 528 -20.40 29.76 -4.40
N GLY A 529 -20.38 30.07 -3.10
CA GLY A 529 -21.58 30.33 -2.31
C GLY A 529 -22.37 29.07 -1.94
N SER A 530 -23.49 29.27 -1.24
CA SER A 530 -24.41 28.21 -0.76
C SER A 530 -25.42 27.76 -1.80
N GLY A 531 -25.94 26.54 -1.61
CA GLY A 531 -27.04 26.01 -2.42
C GLY A 531 -26.62 25.45 -3.78
N ARG A 532 -25.33 25.29 -4.03
CA ARG A 532 -24.80 24.76 -5.29
C ARG A 532 -24.96 23.24 -5.35
N SER A 533 -25.42 22.75 -6.50
CA SER A 533 -25.67 21.32 -6.71
C SER A 533 -24.45 20.60 -7.27
N THR A 534 -24.19 19.39 -6.78
CA THR A 534 -23.19 18.48 -7.35
C THR A 534 -23.53 17.99 -8.76
N SER A 535 -24.80 18.07 -9.16
CA SER A 535 -25.25 17.70 -10.50
C SER A 535 -24.95 18.75 -11.57
N ASP A 536 -24.61 19.98 -11.17
CA ASP A 536 -24.25 21.05 -12.08
C ASP A 536 -22.75 20.98 -12.39
N SER A 537 -22.43 20.58 -13.62
CA SER A 537 -21.05 20.45 -14.12
C SER A 537 -20.27 21.75 -14.01
N GLY A 538 -20.92 22.91 -14.08
CA GLY A 538 -20.28 24.22 -13.90
C GLY A 538 -19.65 24.43 -12.52
N ASN A 539 -19.94 23.57 -11.54
CA ASN A 539 -19.34 23.60 -10.22
C ASN A 539 -18.15 22.64 -10.05
N TRP A 540 -17.73 21.95 -11.11
CA TRP A 540 -16.54 21.10 -11.13
C TRP A 540 -15.49 21.67 -12.08
N SER A 541 -14.22 21.35 -11.82
CA SER A 541 -13.15 21.67 -12.75
C SER A 541 -13.18 20.71 -13.94
N ASP A 542 -12.87 21.21 -15.13
CA ASP A 542 -12.40 20.34 -16.22
C ASP A 542 -11.06 19.68 -15.82
N TYR A 543 -10.76 18.55 -16.45
CA TYR A 543 -9.46 17.89 -16.31
C TYR A 543 -8.72 17.89 -17.64
N VAL A 544 -7.44 18.28 -17.59
CA VAL A 544 -6.55 18.27 -18.75
C VAL A 544 -5.21 17.69 -18.28
N TYR A 545 -4.87 16.50 -18.80
CA TYR A 545 -3.54 15.94 -18.65
C TYR A 545 -2.69 16.31 -19.87
N GLU A 546 -1.77 17.23 -19.63
CA GLU A 546 -0.84 17.75 -20.63
C GLU A 546 0.60 17.50 -20.22
N ASN A 547 1.40 17.19 -21.22
CA ASN A 547 2.82 17.06 -21.04
C ASN A 547 3.59 17.44 -22.32
N ALA A 548 4.65 18.24 -22.14
CA ALA A 548 5.50 18.73 -23.22
C ALA A 548 4.71 19.40 -24.36
N GLY A 549 3.61 20.10 -24.01
CA GLY A 549 2.71 20.75 -24.97
C GLY A 549 1.76 19.80 -25.71
N LEU A 550 1.74 18.51 -25.36
CA LEU A 550 0.81 17.52 -25.90
C LEU A 550 -0.27 17.19 -24.87
N THR A 551 -1.53 17.31 -25.28
CA THR A 551 -2.68 16.89 -24.49
C THR A 551 -2.90 15.39 -24.71
N TYR A 552 -2.81 14.61 -23.62
CA TYR A 552 -2.98 13.15 -23.66
C TYR A 552 -4.38 12.72 -23.24
N MET A 553 -5.01 13.49 -22.36
CA MET A 553 -6.35 13.20 -21.86
C MET A 553 -7.05 14.49 -21.49
N THR A 554 -8.33 14.58 -21.85
CA THR A 554 -9.25 15.57 -21.34
C THR A 554 -10.47 14.86 -20.76
N ALA A 555 -11.04 15.42 -19.71
CA ALA A 555 -12.38 15.06 -19.27
C ALA A 555 -13.14 16.37 -19.01
N ASP A 556 -14.40 16.40 -19.45
CA ASP A 556 -15.28 17.54 -19.16
C ASP A 556 -15.63 17.58 -17.67
N SER A 557 -16.45 18.54 -17.29
CA SER A 557 -16.84 18.81 -15.91
C SER A 557 -18.10 18.04 -15.45
N SER A 558 -18.53 17.02 -16.18
CA SER A 558 -19.65 16.15 -15.81
C SER A 558 -19.16 14.95 -14.99
N PRO A 559 -19.65 14.76 -13.74
CA PRO A 559 -19.25 13.64 -12.90
C PRO A 559 -19.33 12.28 -13.59
N SER A 560 -18.35 11.41 -13.32
CA SER A 560 -18.23 10.08 -13.91
C SER A 560 -17.60 9.10 -12.92
N ASP A 561 -17.90 7.81 -13.08
CA ASP A 561 -17.43 6.69 -12.25
C ASP A 561 -15.91 6.54 -12.16
N SER A 562 -15.12 7.27 -12.96
CA SER A 562 -13.65 7.31 -12.86
C SER A 562 -13.08 8.55 -12.17
N TRP A 563 -13.93 9.44 -11.71
CA TRP A 563 -13.48 10.67 -11.07
C TRP A 563 -13.00 10.40 -9.66
N ILE A 564 -11.81 10.91 -9.37
CA ILE A 564 -11.34 11.15 -8.03
C ILE A 564 -11.57 12.63 -7.75
N ALA A 565 -12.58 12.90 -6.92
CA ALA A 565 -13.07 14.25 -6.68
C ALA A 565 -12.70 14.76 -5.28
N SER A 566 -12.53 16.07 -5.17
CA SER A 566 -12.39 16.74 -3.87
C SER A 566 -13.29 17.96 -3.73
N ILE A 567 -13.99 18.05 -2.60
CA ILE A 567 -14.70 19.26 -2.16
C ILE A 567 -13.95 19.80 -0.96
N ARG A 568 -13.25 20.91 -1.17
CA ARG A 568 -12.41 21.53 -0.15
C ARG A 568 -12.88 22.94 0.14
N ASN A 569 -12.77 23.35 1.40
CA ASN A 569 -12.91 24.75 1.74
C ASN A 569 -11.61 25.49 1.40
N THR A 570 -11.66 26.33 0.38
CA THR A 570 -10.50 27.12 -0.08
C THR A 570 -10.56 28.56 0.39
N ARG A 571 -11.63 28.96 1.12
CA ARG A 571 -11.89 30.32 1.63
C ARG A 571 -12.66 30.22 2.97
N ASN A 572 -12.87 31.32 3.70
CA ASN A 572 -13.80 31.35 4.84
C ASN A 572 -15.27 31.34 4.36
N ASP A 573 -15.65 30.36 3.54
CA ASP A 573 -17.01 30.21 3.02
C ASP A 573 -17.67 29.03 3.77
N ALA A 574 -18.68 29.34 4.58
CA ALA A 574 -19.43 28.37 5.38
C ALA A 574 -20.54 27.66 4.58
N SER A 575 -20.58 27.85 3.26
CA SER A 575 -21.63 27.30 2.42
C SER A 575 -21.57 25.79 2.23
N SER A 576 -22.70 25.14 2.53
CA SER A 576 -22.95 23.73 2.23
C SER A 576 -23.14 23.49 0.73
N VAL A 577 -22.53 22.42 0.22
CA VAL A 577 -22.77 21.85 -1.11
C VAL A 577 -23.97 20.91 -1.02
N PHE A 578 -24.79 20.80 -2.06
CA PHE A 578 -25.97 19.94 -2.07
C PHE A 578 -25.84 18.83 -3.11
N CYS A 579 -26.10 17.59 -2.70
CA CYS A 579 -26.32 16.46 -3.59
C CYS A 579 -27.84 16.29 -3.77
N GLN A 580 -28.34 16.71 -4.92
CA GLN A 580 -29.71 16.49 -5.39
C GLN A 580 -29.64 15.61 -6.64
N GLY A 581 -30.30 14.44 -6.61
CA GLY A 581 -30.12 13.41 -7.63
C GLY A 581 -28.83 12.59 -7.45
N GLU A 582 -28.42 11.92 -8.51
CA GLU A 582 -27.25 11.03 -8.50
C GLU A 582 -25.94 11.81 -8.69
N LEU A 583 -24.95 11.48 -7.86
CA LEU A 583 -23.55 11.83 -8.06
C LEU A 583 -22.73 10.54 -8.05
N ASN A 584 -22.23 10.12 -9.21
CA ASN A 584 -21.44 8.90 -9.35
C ASN A 584 -19.96 9.24 -9.62
N LEU A 585 -19.07 8.66 -8.82
CA LEU A 585 -17.63 8.93 -8.77
C LEU A 585 -16.86 7.64 -8.46
N LEU A 586 -15.55 7.62 -8.72
CA LEU A 586 -14.68 6.57 -8.16
C LEU A 586 -14.43 6.83 -6.68
N ALA A 587 -14.06 8.07 -6.33
CA ALA A 587 -13.77 8.46 -4.96
C ALA A 587 -14.06 9.94 -4.70
N LEU A 588 -14.39 10.26 -3.45
CA LEU A 588 -14.69 11.63 -3.01
C LEU A 588 -14.00 11.94 -1.67
N GLU A 589 -13.27 13.05 -1.60
CA GLU A 589 -12.81 13.63 -0.34
C GLU A 589 -13.54 14.94 -0.02
N LEU A 590 -14.02 15.06 1.22
CA LEU A 590 -14.54 16.29 1.80
C LEU A 590 -13.55 16.81 2.84
N ARG A 591 -13.12 18.08 2.75
CA ARG A 591 -12.21 18.67 3.74
C ARG A 591 -12.54 20.12 4.03
N GLY A 592 -12.80 20.44 5.29
CA GLY A 592 -13.15 21.79 5.75
C GLY A 592 -14.52 22.31 5.27
N ARG A 593 -15.28 21.52 4.52
CA ARG A 593 -16.57 21.91 3.90
C ARG A 593 -17.59 20.78 4.04
N GLY A 594 -18.86 21.16 4.06
CA GLY A 594 -20.00 20.25 4.17
C GLY A 594 -20.63 19.87 2.84
N LEU A 595 -21.17 18.65 2.78
CA LEU A 595 -22.06 18.16 1.73
C LEU A 595 -23.38 17.70 2.36
N VAL A 596 -24.51 18.24 1.89
CA VAL A 596 -25.85 17.81 2.28
C VAL A 596 -26.37 16.82 1.23
N VAL A 597 -26.73 15.61 1.63
CA VAL A 597 -27.38 14.62 0.79
C VAL A 597 -28.86 14.61 1.15
N GLY A 598 -29.66 15.26 0.30
CA GLY A 598 -31.11 15.37 0.52
C GLY A 598 -31.85 14.05 0.30
N LYS A 599 -33.15 14.01 0.59
CA LYS A 599 -34.00 12.82 0.47
C LYS A 599 -33.92 12.13 -0.90
N ASP A 600 -33.82 12.91 -1.97
CA ASP A 600 -33.72 12.42 -3.36
C ASP A 600 -32.27 12.41 -3.85
N GLY A 601 -31.30 12.58 -2.95
CA GLY A 601 -29.86 12.59 -3.24
C GLY A 601 -29.25 11.20 -3.07
N GLU A 602 -28.42 10.83 -4.03
CA GLU A 602 -27.68 9.57 -4.05
C GLU A 602 -26.21 9.86 -4.36
N LEU A 603 -25.37 9.82 -3.33
CA LEU A 603 -23.91 9.96 -3.46
C LEU A 603 -23.29 8.58 -3.61
N THR A 604 -22.80 8.26 -4.80
CA THR A 604 -22.02 7.06 -5.05
C THR A 604 -20.55 7.42 -5.25
N ALA A 605 -19.68 6.91 -4.37
CA ALA A 605 -18.26 6.81 -4.68
C ALA A 605 -17.81 5.37 -4.51
N ARG A 606 -17.56 4.72 -5.65
CA ARG A 606 -17.38 3.27 -5.75
C ARG A 606 -16.28 2.76 -4.82
N ASN A 607 -15.11 3.39 -4.83
CA ASN A 607 -13.98 2.98 -3.98
C ASN A 607 -14.06 3.56 -2.58
N GLU A 608 -13.97 4.89 -2.45
CA GLU A 608 -13.86 5.51 -1.13
C GLU A 608 -14.57 6.85 -1.06
N ILE A 609 -15.34 7.04 0.00
CA ILE A 609 -15.75 8.37 0.46
C ILE A 609 -14.97 8.68 1.73
N ARG A 610 -14.23 9.79 1.73
CA ARG A 610 -13.42 10.23 2.86
C ARG A 610 -13.90 11.57 3.36
N ILE A 611 -14.43 11.61 4.59
CA ILE A 611 -14.65 12.86 5.30
C ILE A 611 -13.38 13.14 6.10
N SER A 612 -12.56 14.05 5.57
CA SER A 612 -11.31 14.50 6.18
C SER A 612 -11.57 15.62 7.20
N ARG A 613 -10.56 15.97 7.98
CA ARG A 613 -10.60 17.00 9.04
C ARG A 613 -11.44 18.22 8.65
N GLU A 614 -12.34 18.62 9.55
CA GLU A 614 -13.28 19.75 9.44
C GLU A 614 -14.29 19.64 8.28
N GLY A 615 -14.29 18.51 7.55
CA GLY A 615 -15.35 18.17 6.59
C GLY A 615 -16.56 17.55 7.29
N TYR A 616 -17.72 17.63 6.63
CA TYR A 616 -18.89 16.89 7.09
C TYR A 616 -19.81 16.43 5.95
N ILE A 617 -20.54 15.35 6.20
CA ILE A 617 -21.73 14.98 5.41
C ILE A 617 -22.95 15.10 6.31
N GLU A 618 -24.00 15.75 5.81
CA GLU A 618 -25.32 15.78 6.44
C GLU A 618 -26.28 14.96 5.58
N LEU A 619 -26.74 13.83 6.10
CA LEU A 619 -27.79 13.01 5.50
C LEU A 619 -29.16 13.54 5.95
N ASN A 620 -30.01 13.90 5.00
CA ASN A 620 -31.38 14.31 5.24
C ASN A 620 -32.35 13.37 4.49
N GLY A 621 -32.29 12.09 4.83
CA GLY A 621 -33.05 11.00 4.21
C GLY A 621 -32.45 10.43 2.92
N GLY A 622 -31.33 10.99 2.43
CA GLY A 622 -30.62 10.51 1.24
C GLY A 622 -29.78 9.27 1.46
N SER A 623 -29.05 8.87 0.41
CA SER A 623 -28.20 7.68 0.45
C SER A 623 -26.76 7.92 0.00
N ILE A 624 -25.85 7.18 0.63
CA ILE A 624 -24.46 7.05 0.23
C ILE A 624 -24.24 5.61 -0.24
N ASN A 625 -23.57 5.41 -1.38
CA ASN A 625 -23.17 4.10 -1.88
C ASN A 625 -21.66 4.03 -2.06
N THR A 626 -21.07 2.93 -1.59
CA THR A 626 -19.65 2.63 -1.79
C THR A 626 -19.45 1.13 -1.77
N ALA A 627 -18.66 0.62 -2.72
CA ALA A 627 -18.29 -0.79 -2.78
C ALA A 627 -17.21 -1.14 -1.74
N ARG A 628 -16.55 -0.15 -1.12
CA ARG A 628 -15.54 -0.42 -0.09
C ARG A 628 -15.87 0.23 1.22
N TRP A 629 -15.82 1.57 1.32
CA TRP A 629 -16.10 2.22 2.60
C TRP A 629 -16.32 3.74 2.56
N LEU A 630 -17.10 4.18 3.55
CA LEU A 630 -17.13 5.54 4.07
C LEU A 630 -16.15 5.65 5.26
N ASN A 631 -15.17 6.53 5.15
CA ASN A 631 -14.19 6.80 6.19
C ASN A 631 -14.41 8.20 6.79
N ILE A 632 -14.69 8.25 8.09
CA ILE A 632 -14.87 9.49 8.86
C ILE A 632 -13.60 9.69 9.68
N ALA A 633 -12.72 10.57 9.21
CA ALA A 633 -11.44 10.84 9.86
C ALA A 633 -11.60 11.63 11.18
N PRO A 634 -10.58 11.68 12.05
CA PRO A 634 -10.60 12.53 13.22
C PRO A 634 -10.96 13.98 12.88
N TYR A 635 -11.80 14.61 13.71
CA TYR A 635 -12.34 15.97 13.52
C TYR A 635 -13.23 16.15 12.29
N ALA A 636 -13.70 15.07 11.67
CA ALA A 636 -14.72 15.08 10.64
C ALA A 636 -16.06 14.57 11.21
N SER A 637 -17.17 14.83 10.52
CA SER A 637 -18.48 14.39 11.01
C SER A 637 -19.44 13.87 9.94
N LEU A 638 -20.18 12.81 10.25
CA LEU A 638 -21.40 12.42 9.55
C LEU A 638 -22.60 12.80 10.43
N ARG A 639 -23.64 13.42 9.87
CA ARG A 639 -24.77 13.96 10.62
C ARG A 639 -26.12 13.55 10.02
N GLY A 640 -27.17 13.56 10.83
CA GLY A 640 -28.55 13.42 10.38
C GLY A 640 -29.05 11.97 10.34
N PHE A 641 -29.78 11.62 9.28
CA PHE A 641 -30.39 10.29 9.08
C PHE A 641 -30.44 9.92 7.60
N GLY A 642 -30.39 8.62 7.30
CA GLY A 642 -30.38 8.12 5.93
C GLY A 642 -29.76 6.75 5.81
N THR A 643 -29.25 6.42 4.62
CA THR A 643 -28.66 5.11 4.34
C THR A 643 -27.22 5.24 3.87
N VAL A 644 -26.34 4.38 4.39
CA VAL A 644 -25.01 4.11 3.84
C VAL A 644 -24.98 2.66 3.35
N ARG A 645 -24.98 2.48 2.03
CA ARG A 645 -24.78 1.19 1.37
C ARG A 645 -23.28 0.93 1.20
N GLY A 646 -22.68 0.32 2.22
CA GLY A 646 -21.25 0.07 2.31
C GLY A 646 -20.80 0.00 3.77
N SER A 647 -19.51 -0.25 3.99
CA SER A 647 -18.95 -0.28 5.36
C SER A 647 -18.63 1.14 5.85
N VAL A 648 -18.83 1.40 7.15
CA VAL A 648 -18.52 2.69 7.79
C VAL A 648 -17.39 2.52 8.79
N PHE A 649 -16.36 3.37 8.68
CA PHE A 649 -15.26 3.46 9.64
C PHE A 649 -15.26 4.85 10.27
N ASN A 650 -15.48 4.91 11.59
CA ASN A 650 -15.61 6.16 12.32
C ASN A 650 -14.48 6.37 13.33
N SER A 651 -13.57 7.29 13.00
CA SER A 651 -12.58 7.85 13.93
C SER A 651 -12.86 9.33 14.24
N GLY A 652 -13.90 9.92 13.63
CA GLY A 652 -14.39 11.28 13.85
C GLY A 652 -15.63 11.30 14.74
N SER A 653 -16.68 12.02 14.33
CA SER A 653 -17.97 12.00 15.00
C SER A 653 -19.12 11.58 14.08
N ILE A 654 -20.08 10.86 14.65
CA ILE A 654 -21.40 10.66 14.04
C ILE A 654 -22.42 11.38 14.92
N ASP A 655 -23.23 12.27 14.35
CA ASP A 655 -24.32 12.99 15.03
C ASP A 655 -25.67 12.51 14.46
N LEU A 656 -26.32 11.61 15.20
CA LEU A 656 -27.48 10.88 14.74
C LEU A 656 -28.79 11.55 15.17
N GLN A 657 -29.62 11.86 14.17
CA GLN A 657 -30.94 12.46 14.34
C GLN A 657 -31.98 11.59 13.63
N ASN A 658 -32.53 10.56 14.30
CA ASN A 658 -33.42 9.50 13.79
C ASN A 658 -32.69 8.18 13.40
N GLU A 659 -32.80 7.69 12.18
CA GLU A 659 -32.29 6.35 11.82
C GLU A 659 -31.15 6.41 10.79
N LEU A 660 -30.05 5.72 11.08
CA LEU A 660 -28.97 5.48 10.13
C LEU A 660 -28.90 3.99 9.80
N THR A 661 -29.14 3.65 8.54
CA THR A 661 -28.93 2.29 8.04
C THR A 661 -27.54 2.14 7.45
N VAL A 662 -26.78 1.13 7.86
CA VAL A 662 -25.49 0.73 7.30
C VAL A 662 -25.63 -0.68 6.73
N SER A 663 -25.53 -0.86 5.41
CA SER A 663 -25.83 -2.17 4.79
C SER A 663 -24.76 -3.25 5.05
N SER A 664 -23.55 -2.85 5.44
CA SER A 664 -22.39 -3.71 5.67
C SER A 664 -21.90 -3.57 7.12
N ASP A 665 -20.59 -3.60 7.35
CA ASP A 665 -19.97 -3.45 8.67
C ASP A 665 -19.96 -1.99 9.15
N TYR A 666 -20.19 -1.82 10.45
CA TYR A 666 -19.99 -0.56 11.16
C TYR A 666 -18.83 -0.70 12.14
N ARG A 667 -17.79 0.12 12.01
CA ARG A 667 -16.65 0.14 12.92
C ARG A 667 -16.50 1.50 13.55
N GLN A 668 -16.86 1.57 14.82
CA GLN A 668 -16.48 2.67 15.67
C GLN A 668 -15.04 2.43 16.15
N GLU A 669 -14.14 3.34 15.80
CA GLU A 669 -12.76 3.37 16.30
C GLU A 669 -12.71 4.28 17.55
N ASN A 670 -11.70 5.17 17.64
CA ASN A 670 -11.56 6.09 18.77
C ASN A 670 -12.42 7.36 18.65
N GLY A 671 -13.40 7.38 17.74
CA GLY A 671 -14.29 8.50 17.50
C GLY A 671 -15.41 8.63 18.55
N GLU A 672 -16.38 9.47 18.22
CA GLU A 672 -17.55 9.75 19.04
C GLU A 672 -18.84 9.43 18.29
N LEU A 673 -19.85 8.95 19.02
CA LEU A 673 -21.21 8.76 18.54
C LEU A 673 -22.15 9.61 19.40
N TRP A 674 -22.76 10.62 18.80
CA TRP A 674 -23.72 11.54 19.41
C TRP A 674 -25.11 11.14 18.95
N VAL A 675 -26.03 10.93 19.89
CA VAL A 675 -27.32 10.30 19.59
C VAL A 675 -28.46 11.05 20.27
N THR A 676 -29.45 11.47 19.49
CA THR A 676 -30.71 11.95 20.04
C THR A 676 -31.57 10.78 20.52
N TRP A 677 -32.13 10.85 21.74
CA TRP A 677 -32.94 9.78 22.34
C TRP A 677 -34.04 9.29 21.38
N GLY A 678 -34.11 7.96 21.21
CA GLY A 678 -35.02 7.31 20.26
C GLY A 678 -34.46 7.11 18.84
N SER A 679 -33.26 7.64 18.56
CA SER A 679 -32.53 7.39 17.31
C SER A 679 -31.84 6.02 17.34
N ARG A 680 -31.62 5.40 16.18
CA ARG A 680 -30.99 4.08 16.09
C ARG A 680 -30.09 3.89 14.87
N ILE A 681 -29.12 2.99 15.00
CA ILE A 681 -28.30 2.51 13.89
C ILE A 681 -28.68 1.06 13.57
N GLU A 682 -29.07 0.80 12.33
CA GLU A 682 -29.31 -0.55 11.82
C GLU A 682 -28.11 -0.99 10.96
N VAL A 683 -27.46 -2.09 11.32
CA VAL A 683 -26.22 -2.58 10.68
C VAL A 683 -26.46 -3.96 10.06
N GLY A 684 -26.32 -4.06 8.74
CA GLY A 684 -26.49 -5.31 7.99
C GLY A 684 -25.37 -6.33 8.19
N GLY A 685 -24.21 -5.90 8.69
CA GLY A 685 -23.02 -6.71 8.97
C GLY A 685 -22.66 -6.77 10.46
N GLU A 686 -21.36 -6.74 10.74
CA GLU A 686 -20.82 -6.67 12.11
C GLU A 686 -20.69 -5.21 12.58
N ALA A 687 -21.08 -4.96 13.83
CA ALA A 687 -20.77 -3.72 14.53
C ALA A 687 -19.61 -3.95 15.51
N GLN A 688 -18.46 -3.33 15.25
CA GLN A 688 -17.33 -3.31 16.19
C GLN A 688 -17.29 -1.95 16.89
N LEU A 689 -17.38 -1.99 18.23
CA LEU A 689 -17.59 -0.81 19.06
C LEU A 689 -16.36 -0.48 19.91
N HIS A 690 -15.89 0.75 19.80
CA HIS A 690 -14.88 1.40 20.63
C HIS A 690 -15.27 2.87 20.84
N GLY A 691 -14.38 3.71 21.40
CA GLY A 691 -14.62 5.14 21.50
C GLY A 691 -15.79 5.49 22.41
N LYS A 692 -16.38 6.68 22.23
CA LYS A 692 -17.37 7.23 23.16
C LYS A 692 -18.76 7.32 22.53
N VAL A 693 -19.79 7.19 23.37
CA VAL A 693 -21.16 7.53 23.00
C VAL A 693 -21.74 8.58 23.94
N TYR A 694 -22.49 9.51 23.36
CA TYR A 694 -23.20 10.60 24.03
C TYR A 694 -24.68 10.51 23.67
N VAL A 695 -25.55 10.52 24.69
CA VAL A 695 -27.01 10.40 24.50
C VAL A 695 -27.67 11.69 24.96
N HIS A 696 -28.34 12.37 24.03
CA HIS A 696 -29.09 13.61 24.29
C HIS A 696 -30.58 13.31 24.32
N ALA A 697 -31.26 13.66 25.40
CA ALA A 697 -32.72 13.63 25.48
C ALA A 697 -33.27 15.04 25.55
N ALA A 698 -34.43 15.28 24.92
CA ALA A 698 -35.17 16.52 25.14
C ALA A 698 -35.75 16.52 26.57
N ASP A 699 -35.62 17.66 27.26
CA ASP A 699 -36.02 17.80 28.66
C ASP A 699 -37.50 17.43 28.92
N GLY A 700 -37.74 16.72 30.04
CA GLY A 700 -39.06 16.58 30.65
C GLY A 700 -39.96 15.42 30.18
N LYS A 701 -39.44 14.44 29.42
CA LYS A 701 -40.26 13.33 28.88
C LYS A 701 -39.83 11.90 29.20
N LEU A 702 -38.68 11.68 29.86
CA LEU A 702 -38.17 10.34 30.14
C LEU A 702 -38.36 9.94 31.61
N LYS A 703 -38.67 8.66 31.84
CA LYS A 703 -38.83 8.03 33.16
C LYS A 703 -37.73 7.03 33.41
N GLN A 704 -37.35 6.86 34.68
CA GLN A 704 -36.42 5.82 35.09
C GLN A 704 -36.89 4.45 34.57
N GLY A 705 -35.98 3.70 33.96
CA GLY A 705 -36.26 2.42 33.31
C GLY A 705 -36.70 2.52 31.86
N ASP A 706 -36.93 3.71 31.31
CA ASP A 706 -37.15 3.89 29.87
C ASP A 706 -35.94 3.36 29.11
N SER A 707 -36.17 2.69 27.98
CA SER A 707 -35.09 2.15 27.16
C SER A 707 -35.37 2.30 25.68
N PHE A 708 -34.30 2.40 24.89
CA PHE A 708 -34.38 2.34 23.44
C PHE A 708 -33.20 1.55 22.86
N GLU A 709 -33.41 0.96 21.70
CA GLU A 709 -32.38 0.26 20.96
C GLU A 709 -31.52 1.27 20.20
N LEU A 710 -30.28 1.44 20.65
CA LEU A 710 -29.32 2.35 20.03
C LEU A 710 -28.75 1.77 18.74
N LEU A 711 -28.44 0.48 18.74
CA LEU A 711 -27.81 -0.19 17.62
C LEU A 711 -28.28 -1.63 17.52
N ARG A 712 -28.59 -2.07 16.30
CA ARG A 712 -28.84 -3.47 15.93
C ARG A 712 -27.89 -3.89 14.83
N ALA A 713 -27.31 -5.09 14.96
CA ALA A 713 -26.38 -5.67 14.00
C ALA A 713 -26.53 -7.19 13.94
N LYS A 714 -26.01 -7.84 12.88
CA LYS A 714 -25.89 -9.32 12.88
C LYS A 714 -25.00 -9.83 14.01
N ARG A 715 -23.97 -9.04 14.34
CA ARG A 715 -23.06 -9.31 15.45
C ARG A 715 -22.56 -8.00 16.03
N VAL A 716 -22.60 -7.87 17.35
CA VAL A 716 -21.99 -6.77 18.10
C VAL A 716 -20.76 -7.30 18.84
N ALA A 717 -19.64 -6.62 18.66
CA ALA A 717 -18.39 -6.87 19.37
C ALA A 717 -17.81 -5.56 19.92
N GLY A 718 -17.08 -5.64 21.03
CA GLY A 718 -16.58 -4.44 21.71
C GLY A 718 -17.66 -3.71 22.51
N ARG A 719 -17.33 -2.51 23.01
CA ARG A 719 -18.21 -1.66 23.84
C ARG A 719 -17.86 -0.18 23.63
N PHE A 720 -18.86 0.67 23.76
CA PHE A 720 -18.64 2.11 23.87
C PHE A 720 -18.23 2.49 25.29
N GLU A 721 -17.51 3.59 25.42
CA GLU A 721 -17.26 4.28 26.68
C GLU A 721 -18.35 5.35 26.90
N LEU A 722 -18.86 5.45 28.13
CA LEU A 722 -19.74 6.54 28.56
C LEU A 722 -18.92 7.61 29.29
N PRO A 723 -18.70 8.80 28.71
CA PRO A 723 -17.91 9.85 29.35
C PRO A 723 -18.72 10.57 30.44
N GLY A 724 -18.20 10.64 31.67
CA GLY A 724 -18.83 11.37 32.77
C GLY A 724 -18.74 12.90 32.60
N GLY A 725 -19.82 13.54 32.17
CA GLY A 725 -19.93 15.00 31.99
C GLY A 725 -21.38 15.51 32.21
N ILE A 726 -21.51 16.82 32.44
CA ILE A 726 -22.57 17.51 33.21
C ILE A 726 -24.01 17.42 32.63
N GLU A 727 -24.20 17.02 31.36
CA GLU A 727 -25.55 16.84 30.76
C GLU A 727 -25.98 15.36 30.69
N ALA A 728 -25.86 14.72 31.85
CA ALA A 728 -26.39 13.40 32.22
C ALA A 728 -25.59 12.18 31.74
N ASN A 729 -25.28 11.30 32.68
CA ASN A 729 -25.29 9.85 32.40
C ASN A 729 -26.17 9.17 33.45
N GLY A 730 -27.40 9.66 33.61
CA GLY A 730 -28.50 8.85 34.10
C GLY A 730 -28.89 7.78 33.07
N TYR A 731 -27.92 7.18 32.38
CA TYR A 731 -28.12 6.20 31.32
C TYR A 731 -27.13 5.05 31.48
N ASP A 732 -27.60 3.85 31.19
CA ASP A 732 -26.83 2.62 31.09
C ASP A 732 -26.82 2.09 29.67
N LEU A 733 -25.69 1.49 29.28
CA LEU A 733 -25.59 0.67 28.08
C LEU A 733 -25.60 -0.80 28.44
N THR A 734 -26.52 -1.54 27.83
CA THR A 734 -26.57 -3.00 27.89
C THR A 734 -26.23 -3.56 26.52
N TYR A 735 -25.37 -4.59 26.49
CA TYR A 735 -24.89 -5.20 25.25
C TYR A 735 -25.37 -6.65 25.16
N SER A 736 -25.88 -7.01 24.00
CA SER A 736 -26.13 -8.40 23.60
C SER A 736 -25.31 -8.72 22.35
N THR A 737 -25.38 -9.98 21.88
CA THR A 737 -24.67 -10.40 20.67
C THR A 737 -25.15 -9.70 19.41
N THR A 738 -26.34 -9.10 19.40
CA THR A 738 -26.94 -8.46 18.21
C THR A 738 -27.37 -7.01 18.45
N ASN A 739 -27.61 -6.61 19.70
CA ASN A 739 -28.22 -5.32 20.00
C ASN A 739 -27.48 -4.60 21.12
N VAL A 740 -27.46 -3.26 21.05
CA VAL A 740 -27.06 -2.35 22.12
C VAL A 740 -28.30 -1.59 22.58
N LEU A 741 -28.65 -1.73 23.86
CA LEU A 741 -29.79 -1.07 24.49
C LEU A 741 -29.30 0.05 25.40
N VAL A 742 -29.89 1.23 25.29
CA VAL A 742 -29.71 2.33 26.24
C VAL A 742 -30.89 2.30 27.20
N THR A 743 -30.65 2.44 28.51
CA THR A 743 -31.69 2.49 29.56
C THR A 743 -31.47 3.68 30.48
N LEU A 744 -32.51 4.46 30.80
CA LEU A 744 -32.46 5.56 31.77
C LEU A 744 -32.39 5.00 33.20
N ARG A 745 -31.44 5.48 33.99
CA ARG A 745 -31.23 5.19 35.42
C ARG A 745 -31.93 6.17 36.34
#